data_AF-A0A8X6QSZ5-F1
#
_entry.id   AF-A0A8X6QSZ5-F1
#
_cell.length_a   1.000
_cell.length_b   1.000
_cell.length_c   1.000
_cell.angle_alpha   90.00
_cell.angle_beta   90.00
_cell.angle_gamma   90.00
#
_symmetry.space_group_name_H-M   'P 1'
#
loop_
_entity.id
_entity.type
_entity.pdbx_description
1 polymer ?
#
loop_
_entity_poly.entity_id
_entity_poly.type
_entity_poly.pdbx_seq_one_letter_code
_entity_poly.pdbx_strand_id
1 'polypeptide(L)'
;MATGVLDASYRDSSCRAYDVLSEETSDWSYKTAVDIAANAKNRTFLSHVCCQKWLSNLFLGNIRIRDVTWGVVTFPQWFKVVLCAFFIFPMYIWIRFKTEPVHSWDIQTSTDVDSDDERDERDGEDEILIDANQGKESDFVRPRGSVVYLKNHDRGPFDFGHGHHREQVATLLREKEVFIHSPPPLCRMIYLMWSAPITKFWTFQIFYMIYLGFFSMAVLWPSCGNKELDIVVCSWTSLIVIEYIRRTYILYKKYTSVPLFFKCLEILLIIAFIILYVLGRILNVGVIFDPYTGKVILCIGLLYFFYRLIAIYLPISPTLGPLLYRVRLMVLVDFVNFMRMTLLVIISGGIVLQAVLYPDYPLSIELFRQTFHRAWFSLFLTPIAELEGKDRCNMTRSHHSSDYCIVGKYTDYTCPSTGLWPYLFAIQYFVFLKLILLTLLYALFSATASKLESETDAIWKFQRYQLVVDFTNRLRLPPPLSIFSYLIIVVCWIYRCIFCRLCRSRDEADVNVFFDSAKGHRLSEKDYNYWRQLAQEYTKEKMETENEKQLAKKQMEIIMTITEDVDYQKKVMHQLKSRMKELDRMMNNSHVYLENIKHLTEKIQERGLQSQTSIHVLARHTPYPGTRVQRYPVPDKYVPWEVMWTDYDPVAYTRPKSDFPVSLQQYVDEDVLLLRATQGVDDNQLPVFQWNCLSSNPAGISIDRTSWILGDQGTFIVYKLDSEEVPRNVYGRTGLRGRGALFRWGPNHFVLVIITRWQKGGGRGLEFVVMRGERRGQLSLPGFFRSCGETLEEDEEVPTEVKCEMIKRGYMDDPWNTDQAWREVELWHIHYTGKENLSQSFQGMLSWRLITEDVFIKMPSGQAVLLQDITQKLKPIIF
;
A
#
# COMPACT_ATOMS: atom_id res chain seq x y z
N MET A 1 -12.96 12.63 1.53
CA MET A 1 -14.41 12.93 1.70
C MET A 1 -14.63 14.42 1.53
N ALA A 2 -14.14 15.28 2.45
CA ALA A 2 -14.30 16.74 2.35
C ALA A 2 -13.82 17.33 1.00
N THR A 3 -12.68 16.88 0.48
CA THR A 3 -12.20 17.28 -0.86
C THR A 3 -13.16 16.92 -1.99
N GLY A 4 -13.76 15.74 -1.94
CA GLY A 4 -14.66 15.27 -2.99
C GLY A 4 -16.03 15.94 -2.94
N VAL A 5 -16.57 16.21 -1.74
CA VAL A 5 -17.80 17.00 -1.59
C VAL A 5 -17.59 18.44 -2.08
N LEU A 6 -16.43 19.03 -1.79
CA LEU A 6 -16.07 20.35 -2.30
C LEU A 6 -15.92 20.36 -3.83
N ASP A 7 -15.31 19.32 -4.42
CA ASP A 7 -15.20 19.19 -5.87
C ASP A 7 -16.57 19.05 -6.55
N ALA A 8 -17.45 18.21 -5.99
CA ALA A 8 -18.82 18.06 -6.47
C ALA A 8 -19.58 19.39 -6.44
N SER A 9 -19.48 20.14 -5.33
CA SER A 9 -20.11 21.46 -5.24
C SER A 9 -19.47 22.47 -6.19
N TYR A 10 -18.14 22.43 -6.37
CA TYR A 10 -17.46 23.36 -7.26
C TYR A 10 -17.85 23.16 -8.73
N ARG A 11 -18.13 21.92 -9.14
CA ARG A 11 -18.64 21.60 -10.47
C ARG A 11 -20.09 22.03 -10.68
N ASP A 12 -20.90 21.97 -9.63
CA ASP A 12 -22.32 22.36 -9.67
C ASP A 12 -22.50 23.89 -9.55
N SER A 13 -21.90 24.52 -8.53
CA SER A 13 -21.94 25.97 -8.31
C SER A 13 -20.70 26.50 -7.58
N SER A 14 -19.85 27.23 -8.32
CA SER A 14 -18.59 27.78 -7.77
C SER A 14 -18.82 28.80 -6.64
N CYS A 15 -19.90 29.59 -6.71
CA CYS A 15 -20.20 30.62 -5.70
C CYS A 15 -20.54 30.01 -4.34
N ARG A 16 -21.38 28.96 -4.30
CA ARG A 16 -21.72 28.27 -3.04
C ARG A 16 -20.49 27.64 -2.40
N ALA A 17 -19.61 27.07 -3.23
CA ALA A 17 -18.34 26.52 -2.79
C ALA A 17 -17.44 27.60 -2.13
N TYR A 18 -17.38 28.82 -2.67
CA TYR A 18 -16.64 29.93 -2.06
C TYR A 18 -17.25 30.43 -0.75
N ASP A 19 -18.57 30.49 -0.65
CA ASP A 19 -19.27 30.94 0.56
C ASP A 19 -18.93 30.04 1.76
N VAL A 20 -18.98 28.72 1.59
CA VAL A 20 -18.60 27.74 2.64
C VAL A 20 -17.14 27.87 3.06
N LEU A 21 -16.23 28.21 2.13
CA LEU A 21 -14.82 28.41 2.48
C LEU A 21 -14.61 29.68 3.34
N SER A 22 -15.50 30.66 3.22
CA SER A 22 -15.45 31.93 3.95
C SER A 22 -16.30 31.99 5.22
N GLU A 23 -17.19 31.01 5.43
CA GLU A 23 -18.10 31.00 6.58
C GLU A 23 -17.37 30.69 7.89
N GLU A 24 -17.64 31.48 8.92
CA GLU A 24 -17.22 31.22 10.29
C GLU A 24 -18.35 30.52 11.06
N THR A 25 -18.05 29.35 11.63
CA THR A 25 -19.04 28.56 12.37
C THR A 25 -18.79 28.61 13.88
N SER A 26 -19.85 28.84 14.67
CA SER A 26 -19.76 28.86 16.14
C SER A 26 -19.30 27.51 16.71
N ASP A 27 -19.73 26.42 16.09
CA ASP A 27 -19.44 25.05 16.52
C ASP A 27 -17.95 24.73 16.45
N TRP A 28 -17.22 25.43 15.58
CA TRP A 28 -15.77 25.27 15.37
C TRP A 28 -14.97 26.48 15.86
N SER A 29 -15.42 27.13 16.94
CA SER A 29 -14.73 28.28 17.54
C SER A 29 -14.54 29.47 16.57
N TYR A 30 -15.54 29.75 15.74
CA TYR A 30 -15.52 30.81 14.72
C TYR A 30 -14.37 30.67 13.71
N LYS A 31 -13.99 29.44 13.38
CA LYS A 31 -13.00 29.16 12.34
C LYS A 31 -13.69 28.81 11.03
N THR A 32 -13.05 29.21 9.94
CA THR A 32 -13.45 28.82 8.58
C THR A 32 -13.04 27.38 8.27
N ALA A 33 -13.69 26.75 7.29
CA ALA A 33 -13.31 25.41 6.81
C ALA A 33 -11.84 25.35 6.37
N VAL A 34 -11.35 26.44 5.77
CA VAL A 34 -9.96 26.59 5.32
C VAL A 34 -9.00 26.73 6.51
N ASP A 35 -9.37 27.47 7.55
CA ASP A 35 -8.58 27.58 8.79
C ASP A 35 -8.50 26.25 9.56
N ILE A 36 -9.56 25.44 9.53
CA ILE A 36 -9.57 24.09 10.10
C ILE A 36 -8.62 23.19 9.29
N ALA A 37 -8.73 23.21 7.96
CA ALA A 37 -7.85 22.43 7.08
C ALA A 37 -6.37 22.82 7.25
N ALA A 38 -6.08 24.11 7.42
CA ALA A 38 -4.72 24.61 7.65
C ALA A 38 -4.18 24.17 9.01
N ASN A 39 -4.98 24.24 10.09
CA ASN A 39 -4.61 23.75 11.41
C ASN A 39 -4.35 22.23 11.42
N ALA A 40 -5.12 21.47 10.65
CA ALA A 40 -4.94 20.04 10.47
C ALA A 40 -3.77 19.69 9.51
N LYS A 41 -3.09 20.69 8.93
CA LYS A 41 -2.05 20.53 7.89
C LYS A 41 -2.54 19.68 6.71
N ASN A 42 -3.82 19.79 6.37
CA ASN A 42 -4.44 19.03 5.28
C ASN A 42 -4.09 19.64 3.91
N ARG A 43 -2.96 19.20 3.35
CA ARG A 43 -2.41 19.72 2.09
C ARG A 43 -3.32 19.46 0.90
N THR A 44 -3.94 18.27 0.83
CA THR A 44 -4.77 17.85 -0.32
C THR A 44 -6.05 18.68 -0.44
N PHE A 45 -6.62 19.11 0.69
CA PHE A 45 -7.78 20.01 0.68
C PHE A 45 -7.43 21.41 0.20
N LEU A 46 -6.32 21.97 0.68
CA LEU A 46 -5.90 23.33 0.30
C LEU A 46 -5.30 23.41 -1.10
N SER A 47 -4.75 22.31 -1.62
CA SER A 47 -4.27 22.22 -3.01
C SER A 47 -5.39 22.08 -4.04
N HIS A 48 -6.63 21.89 -3.62
CA HIS A 48 -7.78 21.78 -4.51
C HIS A 48 -7.98 23.05 -5.36
N VAL A 49 -8.42 22.88 -6.61
CA VAL A 49 -8.56 23.98 -7.58
C VAL A 49 -9.51 25.07 -7.06
N CYS A 50 -10.65 24.67 -6.47
CA CYS A 50 -11.60 25.61 -5.85
C CYS A 50 -10.93 26.47 -4.77
N CYS A 51 -10.20 25.85 -3.83
CA CYS A 51 -9.47 26.56 -2.77
C CYS A 51 -8.42 27.51 -3.35
N GLN A 52 -7.71 27.13 -4.41
CA GLN A 52 -6.69 27.97 -5.05
C GLN A 52 -7.28 29.15 -5.84
N LYS A 53 -8.44 28.97 -6.48
CA LYS A 53 -9.14 30.07 -7.17
C LYS A 53 -9.75 31.04 -6.15
N TRP A 54 -10.38 30.53 -5.10
CA TRP A 54 -10.83 31.32 -3.95
C TRP A 54 -9.67 32.10 -3.33
N LEU A 55 -8.53 31.45 -3.12
CA LEU A 55 -7.32 32.08 -2.57
C LEU A 55 -6.78 33.19 -3.47
N SER A 56 -6.88 33.02 -4.79
CA SER A 56 -6.48 34.04 -5.76
C SER A 56 -7.40 35.26 -5.67
N ASN A 57 -8.71 35.05 -5.51
CA ASN A 57 -9.67 36.13 -5.27
C ASN A 57 -9.42 36.82 -3.92
N LEU A 58 -9.11 36.05 -2.87
CA LEU A 58 -8.72 36.60 -1.57
C LEU A 58 -7.44 37.45 -1.66
N PHE A 59 -6.46 37.02 -2.46
CA PHE A 59 -5.21 37.74 -2.65
C PHE A 59 -5.41 39.06 -3.41
N LEU A 60 -6.31 39.08 -4.40
CA LEU A 60 -6.74 40.31 -5.08
C LEU A 60 -7.59 41.20 -4.16
N GLY A 61 -8.35 40.63 -3.23
CA GLY A 61 -9.20 41.38 -2.31
C GLY A 61 -10.34 42.10 -3.05
N ASN A 62 -10.55 43.37 -2.73
CA ASN A 62 -11.65 44.18 -3.29
C ASN A 62 -11.28 44.86 -4.62
N ILE A 63 -10.22 44.42 -5.30
CA ILE A 63 -9.80 44.95 -6.60
C ILE A 63 -9.78 43.86 -7.67
N ARG A 64 -10.11 44.22 -8.91
CA ARG A 64 -9.94 43.37 -10.10
C ARG A 64 -9.10 44.12 -11.12
N ILE A 65 -8.05 43.46 -11.61
CA ILE A 65 -7.12 44.02 -12.59
C ILE A 65 -7.72 43.80 -13.98
N ARG A 66 -7.71 44.83 -14.81
CA ARG A 66 -8.12 44.78 -16.22
C ARG A 66 -6.93 44.46 -17.10
N ASP A 67 -7.15 43.59 -18.07
CA ASP A 67 -6.21 43.35 -19.15
C ASP A 67 -6.53 44.25 -20.33
N VAL A 68 -6.16 45.53 -20.17
CA VAL A 68 -6.23 46.50 -21.28
C VAL A 68 -5.01 46.29 -22.17
N THR A 69 -5.24 45.79 -23.39
CA THR A 69 -4.22 45.57 -24.43
C THR A 69 -4.07 46.83 -25.28
N TRP A 70 -3.05 47.65 -25.00
CA TRP A 70 -2.68 48.77 -25.88
C TRP A 70 -1.79 48.23 -27.02
N GLY A 71 -2.39 47.52 -27.99
CA GLY A 71 -1.65 46.95 -29.12
C GLY A 71 -0.56 45.94 -28.69
N VAL A 72 0.63 46.04 -29.29
CA VAL A 72 1.76 45.07 -29.15
C VAL A 72 2.38 45.04 -27.74
N VAL A 73 2.05 46.00 -26.86
CA VAL A 73 2.67 46.11 -25.54
C VAL A 73 1.70 45.63 -24.46
N THR A 74 1.94 44.42 -23.95
CA THR A 74 1.27 43.87 -22.77
C THR A 74 2.14 44.08 -21.53
N PHE A 75 1.63 44.84 -20.55
CA PHE A 75 2.35 45.05 -19.29
C PHE A 75 2.09 43.89 -18.31
N PRO A 76 3.13 43.38 -17.62
CA PRO A 76 2.96 42.37 -16.57
C PRO A 76 2.03 42.85 -15.44
N GLN A 77 1.25 41.95 -14.86
CA GLN A 77 0.29 42.28 -13.79
C GLN A 77 0.94 42.98 -12.58
N TRP A 78 2.14 42.54 -12.18
CA TRP A 78 2.87 43.17 -11.06
C TRP A 78 3.19 44.64 -11.32
N PHE A 79 3.52 44.98 -12.58
CA PHE A 79 3.84 46.34 -12.97
C PHE A 79 2.58 47.22 -12.90
N LYS A 80 1.44 46.73 -13.41
CA LYS A 80 0.14 47.42 -13.30
C LYS A 80 -0.21 47.73 -11.84
N VAL A 81 -0.11 46.74 -10.95
CA VAL A 81 -0.44 46.91 -9.52
C VAL A 81 0.47 47.93 -8.84
N VAL A 82 1.79 47.83 -9.05
CA VAL A 82 2.76 48.77 -8.46
C VAL A 82 2.51 50.19 -8.94
N LEU A 83 2.30 50.36 -10.24
CA LEU A 83 2.12 51.66 -10.84
C LEU A 83 0.80 52.30 -10.36
N CYS A 84 -0.28 51.53 -10.25
CA CYS A 84 -1.53 52.00 -9.64
C CYS A 84 -1.44 52.28 -8.12
N ALA A 85 -0.50 51.67 -7.41
CA ALA A 85 -0.32 51.91 -5.96
C ALA A 85 0.33 53.27 -5.68
N PHE A 86 1.27 53.70 -6.54
CA PHE A 86 2.00 54.96 -6.42
C PHE A 86 1.40 56.11 -7.22
N PHE A 87 0.69 55.82 -8.31
CA PHE A 87 0.08 56.83 -9.19
C PHE A 87 -1.44 56.67 -9.29
N ILE A 88 -2.14 57.81 -9.30
CA ILE A 88 -3.61 57.86 -9.32
C ILE A 88 -4.18 57.57 -10.71
N PHE A 89 -3.62 58.19 -11.77
CA PHE A 89 -4.11 58.05 -13.15
C PHE A 89 -4.25 56.57 -13.63
N PRO A 90 -3.28 55.68 -13.38
CA PRO A 90 -3.29 54.28 -13.82
C PRO A 90 -4.37 53.44 -13.13
N MET A 91 -4.78 53.85 -11.92
CA MET A 91 -5.86 53.22 -11.16
C MET A 91 -7.19 53.27 -11.91
N TYR A 92 -7.46 54.35 -12.64
CA TYR A 92 -8.67 54.50 -13.46
C TYR A 92 -8.65 53.61 -14.71
N ILE A 93 -7.46 53.30 -15.22
CA ILE A 93 -7.29 52.52 -16.45
C ILE A 93 -7.37 51.03 -16.15
N TRP A 94 -6.58 50.57 -15.17
CA TRP A 94 -6.33 49.14 -14.98
C TRP A 94 -7.14 48.48 -13.87
N ILE A 95 -7.94 49.20 -13.06
CA ILE A 95 -8.55 48.61 -11.86
C ILE A 95 -10.05 48.86 -11.77
N ARG A 96 -10.80 47.78 -11.48
CA ARG A 96 -12.18 47.86 -10.98
C ARG A 96 -12.19 47.60 -9.47
N PHE A 97 -12.99 48.38 -8.74
CA PHE A 97 -13.18 48.21 -7.30
C PHE A 97 -14.50 47.47 -7.04
N LYS A 98 -14.48 46.50 -6.12
CA LYS A 98 -15.69 45.93 -5.53
C LYS A 98 -16.23 46.92 -4.50
N THR A 99 -17.47 47.35 -4.65
CA THR A 99 -18.22 48.01 -3.56
C THR A 99 -19.10 46.97 -2.88
N GLU A 100 -19.34 47.15 -1.57
CA GLU A 100 -20.35 46.36 -0.85
C GLU A 100 -21.68 46.40 -1.62
N PRO A 101 -22.45 45.30 -1.67
CA PRO A 101 -23.76 45.31 -2.27
C PRO A 101 -24.60 46.38 -1.57
N VAL A 102 -25.00 47.41 -2.31
CA VAL A 102 -26.02 48.35 -1.84
C VAL A 102 -27.22 47.51 -1.44
N HIS A 103 -27.73 47.71 -0.21
CA HIS A 103 -28.93 47.03 0.26
C HIS A 103 -30.00 47.08 -0.84
N SER A 104 -30.57 45.92 -1.14
CA SER A 104 -31.43 45.61 -2.30
C SER A 104 -32.75 46.42 -2.40
N TRP A 105 -32.88 47.53 -1.68
CA TRP A 105 -34.07 48.38 -1.65
C TRP A 105 -33.89 49.68 -2.43
N ASP A 106 -32.65 50.08 -2.76
CA ASP A 106 -32.39 51.39 -3.41
C ASP A 106 -32.39 51.34 -4.96
N ILE A 107 -32.41 50.15 -5.59
CA ILE A 107 -32.44 50.02 -7.07
C ILE A 107 -33.88 49.97 -7.61
N GLN A 108 -34.80 50.75 -7.02
CA GLN A 108 -36.15 50.92 -7.56
C GLN A 108 -36.48 52.34 -8.02
N THR A 109 -35.55 53.28 -7.95
CA THR A 109 -35.81 54.64 -8.41
C THR A 109 -34.57 55.29 -9.00
N SER A 110 -34.23 54.97 -10.26
CA SER A 110 -33.85 55.98 -11.26
C SER A 110 -33.36 55.36 -12.57
N THR A 111 -34.00 55.83 -13.65
CA THR A 111 -33.50 55.93 -15.03
C THR A 111 -33.33 54.66 -15.86
N ASP A 112 -34.43 54.31 -16.54
CA ASP A 112 -34.42 54.03 -17.98
C ASP A 112 -33.60 55.10 -18.72
N VAL A 113 -32.42 54.73 -19.25
CA VAL A 113 -31.85 55.32 -20.47
C VAL A 113 -30.98 54.26 -21.14
N ASP A 114 -31.32 53.97 -22.40
CA ASP A 114 -30.55 53.15 -23.34
C ASP A 114 -29.06 53.53 -23.41
N SER A 115 -28.19 52.53 -23.42
CA SER A 115 -26.94 52.60 -24.17
C SER A 115 -26.44 51.18 -24.47
N ASP A 116 -26.71 50.75 -25.69
CA ASP A 116 -26.06 49.64 -26.39
C ASP A 116 -24.53 49.81 -26.39
N ASP A 117 -23.80 48.92 -25.72
CA ASP A 117 -22.48 48.40 -26.14
C ASP A 117 -21.96 47.38 -25.11
N GLU A 118 -22.39 46.12 -25.22
CA GLU A 118 -21.64 45.00 -24.64
C GLU A 118 -21.34 43.99 -25.76
N ARG A 119 -20.22 44.22 -26.44
CA ARG A 119 -19.51 43.18 -27.20
C ARG A 119 -18.62 42.41 -26.24
N ASP A 120 -18.87 41.10 -26.17
CA ASP A 120 -18.04 40.09 -25.53
C ASP A 120 -16.56 40.18 -25.95
N GLU A 121 -15.67 40.51 -25.01
CA GLU A 121 -14.29 40.03 -25.04
C GLU A 121 -14.19 38.85 -24.08
N ARG A 122 -14.19 37.65 -24.66
CA ARG A 122 -13.97 36.37 -24.01
C ARG A 122 -12.48 36.24 -23.64
N ASP A 123 -12.22 35.99 -22.35
CA ASP A 123 -10.94 35.49 -21.86
C ASP A 123 -10.67 34.12 -22.51
N GLY A 124 -9.58 34.05 -23.28
CA GLY A 124 -8.98 32.80 -23.71
C GLY A 124 -7.89 32.39 -22.74
N GLU A 125 -8.03 31.20 -22.14
CA GLU A 125 -6.94 30.32 -21.73
C GLU A 125 -7.47 28.87 -21.76
N ASP A 126 -7.56 28.30 -22.96
CA ASP A 126 -7.61 26.84 -23.17
C ASP A 126 -6.42 26.46 -24.07
N GLU A 127 -5.34 25.97 -23.46
CA GLU A 127 -4.26 25.18 -24.07
C GLU A 127 -3.71 24.27 -22.95
N ILE A 128 -3.48 22.96 -23.04
CA ILE A 128 -3.51 21.94 -24.09
C ILE A 128 -3.64 20.59 -23.34
N LEU A 129 -4.51 19.69 -23.78
CA LEU A 129 -4.32 18.23 -23.60
C LEU A 129 -4.27 17.61 -25.00
N ILE A 130 -3.07 17.23 -25.44
CA ILE A 130 -2.89 16.35 -26.59
C ILE A 130 -3.18 14.93 -26.11
N ASP A 131 -4.24 14.32 -26.63
CA ASP A 131 -4.19 12.89 -26.90
C ASP A 131 -4.65 12.65 -28.35
N ALA A 132 -3.90 11.78 -29.00
CA ALA A 132 -3.94 11.54 -30.42
C ALA A 132 -5.11 10.62 -30.79
N ASN A 133 -5.94 11.03 -31.75
CA ASN A 133 -6.36 10.12 -32.82
C ASN A 133 -7.04 10.86 -33.98
N GLN A 134 -6.46 10.62 -35.17
CA GLN A 134 -7.08 10.37 -36.47
C GLN A 134 -8.39 11.08 -36.84
N GLY A 135 -8.32 11.81 -37.95
CA GLY A 135 -9.42 12.58 -38.49
C GLY A 135 -10.45 11.79 -39.30
N LYS A 136 -11.55 12.47 -39.59
CA LYS A 136 -12.19 12.66 -40.90
C LYS A 136 -13.45 13.52 -40.72
N GLU A 137 -13.59 14.52 -41.61
CA GLU A 137 -14.81 14.97 -42.32
C GLU A 137 -16.18 14.88 -41.60
N SER A 138 -17.11 15.83 -41.66
CA SER A 138 -17.34 16.99 -42.54
C SER A 138 -18.66 17.66 -42.08
N ASP A 139 -18.77 18.97 -42.34
CA ASP A 139 -19.98 19.76 -42.67
C ASP A 139 -21.27 19.68 -41.83
N PHE A 140 -21.77 20.83 -41.34
CA PHE A 140 -22.90 21.54 -41.99
C PHE A 140 -23.36 22.81 -41.21
N VAL A 141 -23.20 23.95 -41.88
CA VAL A 141 -23.98 25.21 -41.94
C VAL A 141 -25.11 25.51 -40.93
N ARG A 142 -25.03 26.71 -40.31
CA ARG A 142 -26.09 27.42 -39.55
C ARG A 142 -27.30 27.80 -40.40
N PRO A 143 -28.47 28.04 -39.78
CA PRO A 143 -29.23 29.24 -40.16
C PRO A 143 -29.74 30.11 -38.99
N ARG A 144 -30.09 31.33 -39.39
CA ARG A 144 -30.48 32.54 -38.63
C ARG A 144 -31.89 32.46 -38.01
N GLY A 145 -31.98 32.98 -36.78
CA GLY A 145 -32.93 33.99 -36.25
C GLY A 145 -34.40 34.03 -36.68
N SER A 146 -35.29 33.97 -35.68
CA SER A 146 -36.42 34.91 -35.49
C SER A 146 -37.16 34.57 -34.18
N VAL A 147 -37.18 35.47 -33.19
CA VAL A 147 -38.06 35.35 -32.01
C VAL A 147 -39.21 36.33 -32.18
N VAL A 148 -40.43 35.78 -32.17
CA VAL A 148 -41.71 36.46 -32.33
C VAL A 148 -42.14 37.09 -31.00
N TYR A 149 -42.58 38.35 -31.03
CA TYR A 149 -43.34 38.97 -29.95
C TYR A 149 -44.77 38.42 -29.92
N LEU A 150 -45.29 38.06 -28.74
CA LEU A 150 -46.73 37.91 -28.55
C LEU A 150 -47.21 38.71 -27.33
N LYS A 151 -48.29 39.44 -27.60
CA LYS A 151 -48.91 40.50 -26.83
C LYS A 151 -50.01 39.92 -25.91
N ASN A 152 -50.20 40.53 -24.75
CA ASN A 152 -51.17 40.21 -23.70
C ASN A 152 -52.63 40.03 -24.16
N HIS A 153 -53.40 39.17 -23.46
CA HIS A 153 -54.79 39.45 -23.05
C HIS A 153 -55.28 38.56 -21.87
N ASP A 154 -55.84 39.25 -20.88
CA ASP A 154 -56.94 38.98 -19.91
C ASP A 154 -57.17 37.69 -19.10
N ARG A 155 -57.77 37.98 -17.93
CA ARG A 155 -58.01 37.23 -16.67
C ARG A 155 -58.90 35.98 -16.75
N GLY A 156 -58.61 35.02 -15.86
CA GLY A 156 -59.53 34.01 -15.31
C GLY A 156 -59.00 33.48 -13.96
N PRO A 157 -59.85 33.05 -13.01
CA PRO A 157 -59.48 33.01 -11.59
C PRO A 157 -59.11 31.59 -11.16
N PHE A 158 -57.85 31.31 -10.83
CA PHE A 158 -57.46 30.27 -9.86
C PHE A 158 -55.98 30.44 -9.50
N ASP A 159 -55.68 30.01 -8.29
CA ASP A 159 -54.66 30.53 -7.38
C ASP A 159 -53.33 29.76 -7.41
N PHE A 160 -52.32 30.33 -6.75
CA PHE A 160 -51.01 29.80 -6.32
C PHE A 160 -49.88 29.57 -7.33
N GLY A 161 -48.79 30.33 -7.16
CA GLY A 161 -47.46 29.89 -7.60
C GLY A 161 -46.39 30.93 -7.95
N HIS A 162 -46.34 32.13 -7.36
CA HIS A 162 -45.20 33.04 -7.57
C HIS A 162 -44.12 32.89 -6.49
N GLY A 163 -43.14 32.03 -6.74
CA GLY A 163 -41.93 31.89 -5.90
C GLY A 163 -40.64 31.57 -6.67
N HIS A 164 -40.70 30.81 -7.76
CA HIS A 164 -39.48 30.27 -8.39
C HIS A 164 -38.72 31.24 -9.31
N HIS A 165 -39.39 32.17 -9.99
CA HIS A 165 -38.72 33.00 -11.00
C HIS A 165 -37.86 34.12 -10.40
N ARG A 166 -38.22 34.62 -9.21
CA ARG A 166 -37.49 35.69 -8.51
C ARG A 166 -36.20 35.17 -7.86
N GLU A 167 -36.19 33.89 -7.45
CA GLU A 167 -35.02 33.22 -6.87
C GLU A 167 -33.94 32.94 -7.92
N GLN A 168 -34.32 32.48 -9.13
CA GLN A 168 -33.35 32.24 -10.21
C GLN A 168 -32.66 33.53 -10.66
N VAL A 169 -33.40 34.64 -10.73
CA VAL A 169 -32.83 35.96 -11.05
C VAL A 169 -31.92 36.46 -9.92
N ALA A 170 -32.28 36.23 -8.65
CA ALA A 170 -31.43 36.60 -7.51
C ALA A 170 -30.14 35.76 -7.43
N THR A 171 -30.18 34.46 -7.76
CA THR A 171 -28.98 33.62 -7.84
C THR A 171 -28.10 33.97 -9.03
N LEU A 172 -28.68 34.31 -10.19
CA LEU A 172 -27.93 34.79 -11.36
C LEU A 172 -27.31 36.19 -11.12
N LEU A 173 -27.98 37.06 -10.37
CA LEU A 173 -27.42 38.33 -9.91
C LEU A 173 -26.34 38.14 -8.83
N ARG A 174 -26.42 37.07 -8.02
CA ARG A 174 -25.38 36.69 -7.05
C ARG A 174 -24.14 36.10 -7.72
N GLU A 175 -24.29 35.45 -8.88
CA GLU A 175 -23.18 35.02 -9.73
C GLU A 175 -22.41 36.20 -10.37
N LYS A 176 -23.09 37.31 -10.64
CA LYS A 176 -22.46 38.55 -11.11
C LYS A 176 -22.18 39.48 -9.94
N GLU A 177 -21.01 39.36 -9.33
CA GLU A 177 -20.49 40.43 -8.45
C GLU A 177 -20.60 41.78 -9.20
N VAL A 178 -21.53 42.64 -8.79
CA VAL A 178 -21.85 43.88 -9.51
C VAL A 178 -20.72 44.88 -9.30
N PHE A 179 -19.81 44.96 -10.27
CA PHE A 179 -18.82 46.03 -10.35
C PHE A 179 -19.50 47.29 -10.92
N ILE A 180 -19.79 48.27 -10.06
CA ILE A 180 -20.36 49.54 -10.50
C ILE A 180 -19.36 50.26 -11.43
N HIS A 181 -19.84 50.75 -12.59
CA HIS A 181 -19.01 51.46 -13.55
C HIS A 181 -18.49 52.82 -13.04
N SER A 182 -19.14 53.42 -12.03
CA SER A 182 -18.70 54.68 -11.41
C SER A 182 -17.63 54.42 -10.33
N PRO A 183 -16.40 54.98 -10.47
CA PRO A 183 -15.36 54.81 -9.47
C PRO A 183 -15.75 55.48 -8.14
N PRO A 184 -15.45 54.85 -6.98
CA PRO A 184 -15.67 55.46 -5.67
C PRO A 184 -14.79 56.72 -5.49
N PRO A 185 -15.02 57.56 -4.45
CA PRO A 185 -14.18 58.74 -4.23
C PRO A 185 -12.70 58.36 -4.09
N LEU A 186 -11.79 59.23 -4.56
CA LEU A 186 -10.35 58.99 -4.64
C LEU A 186 -9.73 58.42 -3.35
N CYS A 187 -10.08 58.98 -2.19
CA CYS A 187 -9.58 58.47 -0.90
C CYS A 187 -10.02 57.02 -0.63
N ARG A 188 -11.25 56.65 -1.04
CA ARG A 188 -11.74 55.27 -0.92
C ARG A 188 -11.08 54.35 -1.93
N MET A 189 -10.77 54.82 -3.13
CA MET A 189 -9.98 54.05 -4.11
C MET A 189 -8.58 53.76 -3.58
N ILE A 190 -7.88 54.77 -3.07
CA ILE A 190 -6.55 54.63 -2.44
C ILE A 190 -6.64 53.68 -1.25
N TYR A 191 -7.65 53.83 -0.39
CA TYR A 191 -7.86 52.92 0.74
C TYR A 191 -8.03 51.45 0.29
N LEU A 192 -8.92 51.19 -0.67
CA LEU A 192 -9.19 49.83 -1.19
C LEU A 192 -7.97 49.22 -1.89
N MET A 193 -7.16 50.05 -2.55
CA MET A 193 -5.93 49.63 -3.17
C MET A 193 -4.87 49.21 -2.15
N TRP A 194 -4.62 50.05 -1.14
CA TRP A 194 -3.61 49.79 -0.11
C TRP A 194 -4.10 48.76 0.93
N SER A 195 -5.40 48.45 0.96
CA SER A 195 -5.94 47.34 1.75
C SER A 195 -5.82 45.99 1.04
N ALA A 196 -5.69 45.96 -0.29
CA ALA A 196 -5.58 44.72 -1.06
C ALA A 196 -4.27 43.95 -0.76
N PRO A 197 -4.32 42.62 -0.48
CA PRO A 197 -3.14 41.84 -0.13
C PRO A 197 -2.08 41.79 -1.23
N ILE A 198 -2.48 41.74 -2.50
CA ILE A 198 -1.56 41.79 -3.64
C ILE A 198 -0.76 43.09 -3.69
N THR A 199 -1.40 44.22 -3.39
CA THR A 199 -0.72 45.52 -3.33
C THR A 199 0.23 45.58 -2.14
N LYS A 200 -0.19 45.07 -0.98
CA LYS A 200 0.70 44.93 0.19
C LYS A 200 1.92 44.08 -0.14
N PHE A 201 1.75 42.98 -0.86
CA PHE A 201 2.87 42.12 -1.25
C PHE A 201 3.96 42.90 -2.02
N TRP A 202 3.57 43.55 -3.13
CA TRP A 202 4.52 44.28 -3.97
C TRP A 202 5.12 45.51 -3.31
N THR A 203 4.29 46.29 -2.59
CA THR A 203 4.78 47.47 -1.87
C THR A 203 5.77 47.06 -0.76
N PHE A 204 5.44 46.08 0.08
CA PHE A 204 6.37 45.59 1.10
C PHE A 204 7.67 45.04 0.51
N GLN A 205 7.60 44.37 -0.65
CA GLN A 205 8.80 43.88 -1.34
C GLN A 205 9.67 45.05 -1.83
N ILE A 206 9.09 46.06 -2.48
CA ILE A 206 9.83 47.24 -2.99
C ILE A 206 10.46 48.02 -1.84
N PHE A 207 9.69 48.33 -0.78
CA PHE A 207 10.22 49.03 0.39
C PHE A 207 11.34 48.23 1.09
N TYR A 208 11.24 46.90 1.11
CA TYR A 208 12.32 46.06 1.63
C TYR A 208 13.58 46.10 0.76
N MET A 209 13.43 46.14 -0.57
CA MET A 209 14.56 46.31 -1.50
C MET A 209 15.23 47.67 -1.33
N ILE A 210 14.46 48.74 -1.12
CA ILE A 210 14.97 50.09 -0.82
C ILE A 210 15.74 50.07 0.50
N TYR A 211 15.18 49.45 1.55
CA TYR A 211 15.86 49.24 2.83
C TYR A 211 17.20 48.51 2.65
N LEU A 212 17.23 47.42 1.87
CA LEU A 212 18.47 46.70 1.57
C LEU A 212 19.47 47.59 0.83
N GLY A 213 19.00 48.45 -0.09
CA GLY A 213 19.84 49.46 -0.75
C GLY A 213 20.49 50.43 0.24
N PHE A 214 19.71 51.00 1.18
CA PHE A 214 20.25 51.86 2.24
C PHE A 214 21.21 51.11 3.17
N PHE A 215 20.89 49.86 3.52
CA PHE A 215 21.76 49.06 4.38
C PHE A 215 23.07 48.67 3.65
N SER A 216 23.00 48.30 2.37
CA SER A 216 24.20 48.10 1.54
C SER A 216 25.06 49.37 1.47
N MET A 217 24.43 50.54 1.31
CA MET A 217 25.14 51.81 1.32
C MET A 217 25.84 52.06 2.67
N ALA A 218 25.16 51.76 3.79
CA ALA A 218 25.73 51.90 5.14
C ALA A 218 26.92 50.96 5.37
N VAL A 219 26.88 49.74 4.84
CA VAL A 219 27.98 48.74 4.93
C VAL A 219 29.17 49.11 4.05
N LEU A 220 28.91 49.61 2.83
CA LEU A 220 29.95 49.99 1.88
C LEU A 220 30.69 51.27 2.29
N TRP A 221 30.04 52.16 3.06
CA TRP A 221 30.66 53.38 3.53
C TRP A 221 31.94 53.09 4.35
N PRO A 222 33.02 53.89 4.20
CA PRO A 222 34.24 53.74 4.98
C PRO A 222 34.00 53.86 6.50
N SER A 223 34.90 53.30 7.30
CA SER A 223 34.70 52.97 8.73
C SER A 223 34.22 54.11 9.64
N CYS A 224 34.40 55.38 9.26
CA CYS A 224 33.87 56.53 10.00
C CYS A 224 32.35 56.72 9.86
N GLY A 225 31.71 56.03 8.90
CA GLY A 225 30.26 55.97 8.74
C GLY A 225 29.59 57.32 8.47
N ASN A 226 28.27 57.28 8.34
CA ASN A 226 27.44 58.47 8.37
C ASN A 226 26.34 58.21 9.41
N LYS A 227 26.37 58.96 10.53
CA LYS A 227 25.44 58.78 11.64
C LYS A 227 23.99 58.87 11.21
N GLU A 228 23.65 59.75 10.27
CA GLU A 228 22.29 59.91 9.77
C GLU A 228 21.83 58.66 9.02
N LEU A 229 22.67 58.14 8.12
CA LEU A 229 22.37 56.91 7.39
C LEU A 229 22.25 55.71 8.34
N ASP A 230 23.14 55.61 9.32
CA ASP A 230 23.13 54.57 10.35
C ASP A 230 21.87 54.64 11.23
N ILE A 231 21.40 55.84 11.59
CA ILE A 231 20.14 56.06 12.31
C ILE A 231 18.93 55.68 11.44
N VAL A 232 18.92 56.04 10.16
CA VAL A 232 17.86 55.66 9.22
C VAL A 232 17.78 54.14 9.09
N VAL A 233 18.91 53.45 8.87
CA VAL A 233 18.94 51.98 8.78
C VAL A 233 18.53 51.34 10.10
N CYS A 234 19.02 51.83 11.24
CA CYS A 234 18.69 51.30 12.56
C CYS A 234 17.21 51.51 12.95
N SER A 235 16.63 52.66 12.62
CA SER A 235 15.21 52.91 12.85
C SER A 235 14.35 52.03 11.94
N TRP A 236 14.74 51.86 10.68
CA TRP A 236 14.04 50.98 9.74
C TRP A 236 14.11 49.51 10.18
N THR A 237 15.27 49.00 10.62
CA THR A 237 15.38 47.64 11.17
C THR A 237 14.52 47.45 12.42
N SER A 238 14.46 48.45 13.29
CA SER A 238 13.60 48.42 14.48
C SER A 238 12.11 48.31 14.10
N LEU A 239 11.65 49.06 13.10
CA LEU A 239 10.27 48.95 12.60
C LEU A 239 9.98 47.58 11.98
N ILE A 240 10.94 47.00 11.27
CA ILE A 240 10.83 45.64 10.72
C ILE A 240 10.67 44.61 11.86
N VAL A 241 11.39 44.77 12.97
CA VAL A 241 11.27 43.87 14.13
C VAL A 241 9.94 44.04 14.85
N ILE A 242 9.49 45.29 15.07
CA ILE A 242 8.19 45.57 15.70
C ILE A 242 7.06 44.93 14.89
N GLU A 243 7.08 45.12 13.57
CA GLU A 243 6.09 44.48 12.69
C GLU A 243 6.20 42.96 12.72
N TYR A 244 7.42 42.42 12.84
CA TYR A 244 7.62 40.98 12.94
C TYR A 244 7.07 40.38 14.23
N ILE A 245 7.26 41.07 15.38
CA ILE A 245 6.70 40.68 16.68
C ILE A 245 5.17 40.69 16.61
N ARG A 246 4.57 41.80 16.12
CA ARG A 246 3.11 41.93 15.97
C ARG A 246 2.55 40.80 15.10
N ARG A 247 3.17 40.55 13.95
CA ARG A 247 2.76 39.50 13.01
C ARG A 247 2.83 38.11 13.64
N THR A 248 3.91 37.82 14.36
CA THR A 248 4.08 36.53 15.06
C THR A 248 3.03 36.35 16.15
N TYR A 249 2.70 37.41 16.89
CA TYR A 249 1.63 37.41 17.87
C TYR A 249 0.24 37.14 17.26
N ILE A 250 -0.09 37.82 16.15
CA ILE A 250 -1.37 37.61 15.44
C ILE A 250 -1.46 36.18 14.91
N LEU A 251 -0.38 35.67 14.32
CA LEU A 251 -0.32 34.32 13.79
C LEU A 251 -0.51 33.27 14.90
N TYR A 252 0.08 33.48 16.08
CA TYR A 252 -0.11 32.61 17.25
C TYR A 252 -1.56 32.60 17.74
N LYS A 253 -2.20 33.78 17.81
CA LYS A 253 -3.60 33.90 18.21
C LYS A 253 -4.54 33.18 17.23
N LYS A 254 -4.24 33.24 15.92
CA LYS A 254 -5.06 32.60 14.88
C LYS A 254 -4.78 31.09 14.73
N TYR A 255 -3.52 30.67 14.86
CA TYR A 255 -3.08 29.29 14.66
C TYR A 255 -2.19 28.82 15.83
N THR A 256 -2.82 28.18 16.81
CA THR A 256 -2.15 27.60 17.99
C THR A 256 -1.15 26.48 17.63
N SER A 257 -1.29 25.90 16.43
CA SER A 257 -0.48 24.78 15.94
C SER A 257 0.89 25.19 15.35
N VAL A 258 1.17 26.48 15.24
CA VAL A 258 2.43 26.99 14.65
C VAL A 258 3.57 26.93 15.68
N PRO A 259 4.71 26.26 15.38
CA PRO A 259 5.84 26.21 16.30
C PRO A 259 6.51 27.58 16.44
N LEU A 260 6.50 28.13 17.64
CA LEU A 260 7.02 29.48 17.92
C LEU A 260 8.55 29.54 18.07
N PHE A 261 9.22 28.42 18.38
CA PHE A 261 10.62 28.40 18.76
C PHE A 261 11.53 29.12 17.75
N PHE A 262 11.49 28.73 16.47
CA PHE A 262 12.32 29.33 15.43
C PHE A 262 11.97 30.80 15.15
N LYS A 263 10.69 31.18 15.32
CA LYS A 263 10.24 32.57 15.14
C LYS A 263 10.76 33.46 16.27
N CYS A 264 10.68 32.99 17.52
CA CYS A 264 11.22 33.70 18.68
C CYS A 264 12.75 33.79 18.64
N LEU A 265 13.44 32.72 18.23
CA LEU A 265 14.89 32.75 18.03
C LEU A 265 15.30 33.78 16.98
N GLU A 266 14.61 33.84 15.84
CA GLU A 266 14.86 34.84 14.80
C GLU A 266 14.63 36.26 15.33
N ILE A 267 13.54 36.50 16.06
CA ILE A 267 13.26 37.81 16.68
C ILE A 267 14.39 38.22 17.62
N LEU A 268 14.82 37.30 18.50
CA LEU A 268 15.91 37.55 19.46
C LEU A 268 17.22 37.88 18.75
N LEU A 269 17.56 37.15 17.68
CA LEU A 269 18.76 37.42 16.89
C LEU A 269 18.73 38.79 16.22
N ILE A 270 17.57 39.23 15.70
CA ILE A 270 17.46 40.57 15.10
C ILE A 270 17.55 41.66 16.17
N ILE A 271 16.94 41.46 17.35
CA ILE A 271 17.07 42.40 18.48
C ILE A 271 18.53 42.49 18.94
N ALA A 272 19.21 41.35 19.09
CA ALA A 272 20.63 41.32 19.42
C ALA A 272 21.48 42.05 18.36
N PHE A 273 21.16 41.86 17.07
CA PHE A 273 21.81 42.59 15.98
C PHE A 273 21.58 44.11 16.07
N ILE A 274 20.36 44.58 16.38
CA ILE A 274 20.08 46.01 16.58
C ILE A 274 20.91 46.56 17.75
N ILE A 275 20.99 45.85 18.86
CA ILE A 275 21.79 46.27 20.02
C ILE A 275 23.27 46.40 19.63
N LEU A 276 23.82 45.40 18.94
CA LEU A 276 25.21 45.44 18.44
C LEU A 276 25.42 46.56 17.42
N TYR A 277 24.44 46.83 16.55
CA TYR A 277 24.46 47.93 15.58
C TYR A 277 24.54 49.29 16.30
N VAL A 278 23.67 49.51 17.31
CA VAL A 278 23.65 50.75 18.08
C VAL A 278 24.96 50.96 18.84
N LEU A 279 25.44 49.93 19.55
CA LEU A 279 26.70 49.99 20.32
C LEU A 279 27.91 50.23 19.42
N GLY A 280 27.97 49.56 18.26
CA GLY A 280 29.11 49.60 17.35
C GLY A 280 29.15 50.81 16.42
N ARG A 281 27.99 51.32 15.97
CA ARG A 281 27.93 52.38 14.93
C ARG A 281 27.40 53.71 15.42
N ILE A 282 26.37 53.71 16.26
CA ILE A 282 25.72 54.96 16.71
C ILE A 282 26.45 55.53 17.93
N LEU A 283 26.63 54.69 18.96
CA LEU A 283 27.32 55.05 20.21
C LEU A 283 28.84 54.92 20.10
N ASN A 284 29.33 54.17 19.10
CA ASN A 284 30.75 53.96 18.80
C ASN A 284 31.59 53.64 20.04
N VAL A 285 31.16 52.62 20.80
CA VAL A 285 31.84 52.17 22.03
C VAL A 285 33.12 51.42 21.65
N GLY A 286 34.16 52.17 21.30
CA GLY A 286 35.44 51.67 20.77
C GLY A 286 36.26 50.81 21.73
N VAL A 287 35.79 50.58 22.96
CA VAL A 287 36.46 49.74 23.95
C VAL A 287 36.13 48.25 23.76
N ILE A 288 34.99 47.93 23.14
CA ILE A 288 34.49 46.54 23.05
C ILE A 288 34.65 45.96 21.64
N PHE A 289 34.61 46.78 20.60
CA PHE A 289 34.67 46.32 19.20
C PHE A 289 35.66 47.15 18.37
N ASP A 290 36.64 46.45 17.78
CA ASP A 290 37.48 47.00 16.72
C ASP A 290 36.59 47.40 15.51
N PRO A 291 36.79 48.57 14.87
CA PRO A 291 35.99 49.01 13.71
C PRO A 291 35.86 47.96 12.59
N TYR A 292 36.88 47.12 12.40
CA TYR A 292 36.81 46.01 11.45
C TYR A 292 35.79 44.95 11.87
N THR A 293 35.80 44.53 13.13
CA THR A 293 34.83 43.58 13.69
C THR A 293 33.40 44.12 13.59
N GLY A 294 33.20 45.41 13.84
CA GLY A 294 31.91 46.08 13.62
C GLY A 294 31.45 45.95 12.17
N LYS A 295 32.32 46.19 11.19
CA LYS A 295 32.02 46.03 9.76
C LYS A 295 31.68 44.57 9.40
N VAL A 296 32.38 43.58 9.96
CA VAL A 296 32.07 42.16 9.75
C VAL A 296 30.67 41.80 10.24
N ILE A 297 30.28 42.27 11.43
CA ILE A 297 28.93 42.06 11.98
C ILE A 297 27.87 42.65 11.04
N LEU A 298 28.12 43.85 10.50
CA LEU A 298 27.20 44.47 9.53
C LEU A 298 27.11 43.69 8.22
N CYS A 299 28.22 43.15 7.70
CA CYS A 299 28.22 42.28 6.51
C CYS A 299 27.39 41.01 6.74
N ILE A 300 27.55 40.36 7.90
CA ILE A 300 26.75 39.18 8.28
C ILE A 300 25.27 39.55 8.35
N GLY A 301 24.95 40.69 8.99
CA GLY A 301 23.60 41.24 9.03
C GLY A 301 23.02 41.46 7.63
N LEU A 302 23.76 42.14 6.75
CA LEU A 302 23.33 42.43 5.39
C LEU A 302 23.00 41.15 4.61
N LEU A 303 23.89 40.16 4.65
CA LEU A 303 23.66 38.85 4.02
C LEU A 303 22.42 38.16 4.58
N TYR A 304 22.22 38.20 5.90
CA TYR A 304 21.03 37.64 6.54
C TYR A 304 19.74 38.31 6.03
N PHE A 305 19.69 39.65 5.95
CA PHE A 305 18.50 40.34 5.44
C PHE A 305 18.26 40.08 3.94
N PHE A 306 19.31 39.90 3.11
CA PHE A 306 19.14 39.44 1.73
C PHE A 306 18.55 38.02 1.65
N TYR A 307 19.04 37.07 2.45
CA TYR A 307 18.46 35.72 2.48
C TYR A 307 17.04 35.70 3.06
N ARG A 308 16.76 36.59 4.00
CA ARG A 308 15.41 36.78 4.55
C ARG A 308 14.42 37.29 3.50
N LEU A 309 14.84 38.17 2.59
CA LEU A 309 14.04 38.56 1.42
C LEU A 309 13.66 37.32 0.60
N ILE A 310 14.64 36.49 0.27
CA ILE A 310 14.43 35.27 -0.52
C ILE A 310 13.43 34.35 0.18
N ALA A 311 13.61 34.11 1.48
CA ALA A 311 12.76 33.22 2.25
C ALA A 311 11.30 33.70 2.40
N ILE A 312 11.05 35.01 2.40
CA ILE A 312 9.69 35.57 2.58
C ILE A 312 8.95 35.71 1.25
N TYR A 313 9.61 36.21 0.20
CA TYR A 313 8.93 36.65 -1.03
C TYR A 313 8.99 35.65 -2.18
N LEU A 314 10.08 34.87 -2.35
CA LEU A 314 10.15 33.89 -3.45
C LEU A 314 9.10 32.75 -3.37
N PRO A 315 8.72 32.22 -2.18
CA PRO A 315 7.83 31.05 -2.15
C PRO A 315 6.41 31.31 -2.67
N ILE A 316 6.00 32.57 -2.85
CA ILE A 316 4.69 32.88 -3.45
C ILE A 316 4.63 32.57 -4.95
N SER A 317 5.78 32.60 -5.62
CA SER A 317 5.84 32.45 -7.08
C SER A 317 5.49 31.02 -7.47
N PRO A 318 4.62 30.82 -8.47
CA PRO A 318 4.24 29.48 -8.94
C PRO A 318 5.41 28.69 -9.51
N THR A 319 6.41 29.37 -10.08
CA THR A 319 7.59 28.72 -10.66
C THR A 319 8.73 28.59 -9.66
N LEU A 320 9.02 29.65 -8.91
CA LEU A 320 10.18 29.70 -8.01
C LEU A 320 9.91 29.05 -6.64
N GLY A 321 8.65 29.00 -6.19
CA GLY A 321 8.29 28.43 -4.89
C GLY A 321 8.57 26.93 -4.78
N PRO A 322 8.02 26.09 -5.68
CA PRO A 322 8.33 24.66 -5.71
C PRO A 322 9.83 24.41 -5.89
N LEU A 323 10.50 25.19 -6.76
CA LEU A 323 11.93 25.12 -6.98
C LEU A 323 12.72 25.35 -5.69
N LEU A 324 12.39 26.39 -4.92
CA LEU A 324 13.06 26.69 -3.65
C LEU A 324 12.87 25.55 -2.63
N TYR A 325 11.69 24.94 -2.59
CA TYR A 325 11.45 23.78 -1.74
C TYR A 325 12.29 22.57 -2.16
N ARG A 326 12.37 22.28 -3.48
CA ARG A 326 13.22 21.22 -4.04
C ARG A 326 14.69 21.46 -3.67
N VAL A 327 15.22 22.66 -3.92
CA VAL A 327 16.59 23.06 -3.56
C VAL A 327 16.84 22.90 -2.07
N ARG A 328 15.92 23.36 -1.21
CA ARG A 328 16.07 23.23 0.25
C ARG A 328 16.20 21.76 0.67
N LEU A 329 15.39 20.87 0.10
CA LEU A 329 15.44 19.45 0.45
C LEU A 329 16.69 18.76 -0.12
N MET A 330 17.06 19.06 -1.36
CA MET A 330 18.31 18.60 -1.97
C MET A 330 19.52 18.99 -1.14
N VAL A 331 19.56 20.22 -0.62
CA VAL A 331 20.68 20.68 0.23
C VAL A 331 20.65 20.00 1.61
N LEU A 332 19.48 19.88 2.26
CA LEU A 332 19.41 19.34 3.63
C LEU A 332 19.57 17.82 3.69
N VAL A 333 19.12 17.10 2.66
CA VAL A 333 19.15 15.63 2.64
C VAL A 333 20.31 15.15 1.78
N ASP A 334 20.30 15.46 0.48
CA ASP A 334 21.23 14.85 -0.47
C ASP A 334 22.64 15.43 -0.32
N PHE A 335 22.78 16.75 -0.23
CA PHE A 335 24.10 17.39 -0.07
C PHE A 335 24.74 17.05 1.27
N VAL A 336 23.98 17.03 2.37
CA VAL A 336 24.54 16.64 3.69
C VAL A 336 25.02 15.19 3.67
N ASN A 337 24.24 14.26 3.10
CA ASN A 337 24.65 12.86 2.98
C ASN A 337 25.85 12.69 2.04
N PHE A 338 25.87 13.41 0.91
CA PHE A 338 27.01 13.48 0.01
C PHE A 338 28.26 14.02 0.68
N MET A 339 28.15 15.11 1.45
CA MET A 339 29.26 15.70 2.18
C MET A 339 29.81 14.76 3.24
N ARG A 340 28.97 13.97 3.92
CA ARG A 340 29.44 12.94 4.86
C ARG A 340 30.34 11.90 4.19
N MET A 341 29.97 11.43 3.00
CA MET A 341 30.78 10.49 2.22
C MET A 341 32.05 11.15 1.67
N THR A 342 31.92 12.35 1.11
CA THR A 342 32.99 13.06 0.39
C THR A 342 34.03 13.67 1.32
N LEU A 343 33.67 13.98 2.58
CA LEU A 343 34.60 14.57 3.57
C LEU A 343 35.84 13.71 3.80
N LEU A 344 35.70 12.38 3.80
CA LEU A 344 36.84 11.46 3.93
C LEU A 344 37.83 11.62 2.77
N VAL A 345 37.32 11.74 1.54
CA VAL A 345 38.14 11.91 0.34
C VAL A 345 38.78 13.30 0.32
N ILE A 346 38.04 14.34 0.71
CA ILE A 346 38.53 15.73 0.79
C ILE A 346 39.68 15.84 1.80
N ILE A 347 39.50 15.32 3.02
CA ILE A 347 40.52 15.44 4.08
C ILE A 347 41.76 14.63 3.71
N SER A 348 41.60 13.36 3.34
CA SER A 348 42.74 12.49 2.99
C SER A 348 43.51 13.01 1.78
N GLY A 349 42.83 13.39 0.70
CA GLY A 349 43.46 13.94 -0.49
C GLY A 349 44.11 15.30 -0.26
N GLY A 350 43.50 16.17 0.55
CA GLY A 350 44.08 17.46 0.92
C GLY A 350 45.37 17.34 1.72
N ILE A 351 45.42 16.40 2.70
CA ILE A 351 46.62 16.13 3.49
C ILE A 351 47.74 15.54 2.62
N VAL A 352 47.42 14.53 1.80
CA VAL A 352 48.41 13.89 0.90
C VAL A 352 48.97 14.91 -0.10
N LEU A 353 48.10 15.75 -0.68
CA LEU A 353 48.54 16.78 -1.62
C LEU A 353 49.37 17.87 -0.93
N GLN A 354 49.05 18.27 0.31
CA GLN A 354 49.90 19.17 1.09
C GLN A 354 51.28 18.57 1.37
N ALA A 355 51.33 17.31 1.82
CA ALA A 355 52.58 16.64 2.16
C ALA A 355 53.49 16.44 0.94
N VAL A 356 52.92 16.12 -0.22
CA VAL A 356 53.70 15.91 -1.45
C VAL A 356 54.16 17.23 -2.08
N LEU A 357 53.34 18.29 -2.01
CA LEU A 357 53.67 19.58 -2.62
C LEU A 357 54.59 20.42 -1.74
N TYR A 358 54.43 20.40 -0.41
CA TYR A 358 55.23 21.15 0.55
C TYR A 358 55.79 20.21 1.65
N PRO A 359 56.78 19.36 1.33
CA PRO A 359 57.27 18.33 2.26
C PRO A 359 57.97 18.89 3.50
N ASP A 360 58.60 20.07 3.40
CA ASP A 360 59.41 20.67 4.47
C ASP A 360 58.68 21.74 5.29
N TYR A 361 57.35 21.86 5.15
CA TYR A 361 56.59 22.91 5.84
C TYR A 361 56.48 22.63 7.35
N PRO A 362 56.82 23.59 8.24
CA PRO A 362 56.84 23.35 9.68
C PRO A 362 55.43 23.15 10.26
N LEU A 363 55.33 22.28 11.28
CA LEU A 363 54.09 22.01 12.01
C LEU A 363 53.63 23.27 12.77
N SER A 364 52.75 24.04 12.13
CA SER A 364 52.24 25.32 12.62
C SER A 364 50.73 25.39 12.40
N ILE A 365 50.05 26.28 13.12
CA ILE A 365 48.62 26.55 12.89
C ILE A 365 48.36 26.97 11.42
N GLU A 366 49.35 27.59 10.81
CA GLU A 366 49.32 28.01 9.41
C GLU A 366 49.29 26.81 8.45
N LEU A 367 50.04 25.73 8.75
CA LEU A 367 49.98 24.49 7.98
C LEU A 367 48.57 23.91 7.99
N PHE A 368 47.93 23.87 9.17
CA PHE A 368 46.56 23.39 9.30
C PHE A 368 45.58 24.25 8.50
N ARG A 369 45.71 25.59 8.61
CA ARG A 369 44.89 26.55 7.85
C ARG A 369 45.02 26.34 6.34
N GLN A 370 46.24 26.18 5.82
CA GLN A 370 46.50 25.97 4.39
C GLN A 370 46.00 24.61 3.93
N THR A 371 46.23 23.55 4.71
CA THR A 371 45.75 22.19 4.39
C THR A 371 44.23 22.15 4.35
N PHE A 372 43.56 22.77 5.34
CA PHE A 372 42.11 22.88 5.37
C PHE A 372 41.58 23.70 4.19
N HIS A 373 42.18 24.86 3.90
CA HIS A 373 41.79 25.69 2.78
C HIS A 373 41.91 24.92 1.45
N ARG A 374 43.03 24.23 1.24
CA ARG A 374 43.24 23.39 0.06
C ARG A 374 42.21 22.28 -0.03
N ALA A 375 42.00 21.52 1.05
CA ALA A 375 41.03 20.43 1.10
C ALA A 375 39.61 20.94 0.81
N TRP A 376 39.11 21.88 1.61
CA TRP A 376 37.73 22.35 1.53
C TRP A 376 37.41 23.07 0.22
N PHE A 377 38.28 23.99 -0.22
CA PHE A 377 38.02 24.77 -1.43
C PHE A 377 38.30 24.00 -2.71
N SER A 378 38.99 22.85 -2.66
CA SER A 378 39.17 22.00 -3.85
C SER A 378 37.84 21.49 -4.44
N LEU A 379 36.76 21.44 -3.66
CA LEU A 379 35.42 21.11 -4.17
C LEU A 379 34.94 22.14 -5.20
N PHE A 380 35.36 23.40 -5.07
CA PHE A 380 34.93 24.51 -5.93
C PHE A 380 36.03 25.00 -6.87
N LEU A 381 37.29 24.97 -6.45
CA LEU A 381 38.45 25.48 -7.18
C LEU A 381 39.42 24.35 -7.55
N THR A 382 40.19 24.52 -8.62
CA THR A 382 41.31 23.64 -8.99
C THR A 382 42.61 24.43 -8.95
N PRO A 383 43.38 24.40 -7.85
CA PRO A 383 44.64 25.14 -7.72
C PRO A 383 45.76 24.48 -8.54
N ILE A 384 45.68 24.61 -9.87
CA ILE A 384 46.67 24.03 -10.81
C ILE A 384 47.96 24.84 -10.83
N ALA A 385 47.88 26.15 -10.54
CA ALA A 385 49.02 27.07 -10.55
C ALA A 385 50.16 26.68 -9.60
N GLU A 386 49.89 25.88 -8.56
CA GLU A 386 50.94 25.41 -7.65
C GLU A 386 51.74 24.22 -8.21
N LEU A 387 51.21 23.51 -9.21
CA LEU A 387 51.90 22.40 -9.89
C LEU A 387 52.90 22.88 -10.95
N GLU A 388 52.71 24.08 -11.48
CA GLU A 388 53.61 24.72 -12.45
C GLU A 388 54.88 25.29 -11.77
N GLY A 389 54.84 25.47 -10.44
CA GLY A 389 55.93 26.08 -9.68
C GLY A 389 55.79 27.61 -9.62
N LYS A 390 56.55 28.25 -8.73
CA LYS A 390 56.60 29.73 -8.63
C LYS A 390 57.98 30.21 -9.10
N ASP A 391 58.02 31.24 -9.95
CA ASP A 391 59.27 31.78 -10.49
C ASP A 391 60.29 32.17 -9.40
N ARG A 392 59.79 32.69 -8.26
CA ARG A 392 60.61 33.05 -7.08
C ARG A 392 61.44 31.89 -6.52
N CYS A 393 61.01 30.65 -6.74
CA CYS A 393 61.63 29.45 -6.18
C CYS A 393 62.85 28.99 -6.98
N ASN A 394 63.02 29.42 -8.23
CA ASN A 394 64.19 29.06 -9.02
C ASN A 394 65.49 29.65 -8.42
N MET A 395 65.37 30.74 -7.65
CA MET A 395 66.48 31.43 -6.99
C MET A 395 66.91 30.81 -5.65
N THR A 396 66.08 29.93 -5.07
CA THR A 396 66.30 29.29 -3.75
C THR A 396 66.58 27.79 -3.87
N ARG A 397 67.15 27.37 -5.01
CA ARG A 397 67.48 25.96 -5.25
C ARG A 397 68.57 25.52 -4.28
N SER A 398 68.28 24.47 -3.51
CA SER A 398 69.18 24.00 -2.45
C SER A 398 70.44 23.39 -3.04
N HIS A 399 71.60 23.99 -2.74
CA HIS A 399 72.91 23.36 -2.88
C HIS A 399 73.20 22.68 -1.54
N HIS A 400 73.15 21.34 -1.51
CA HIS A 400 73.30 20.50 -0.31
C HIS A 400 74.32 21.06 0.70
N SER A 401 73.82 21.55 1.84
CA SER A 401 74.59 21.94 3.03
C SER A 401 73.98 21.21 4.23
N SER A 402 74.81 20.40 4.89
CA SER A 402 74.42 19.18 5.61
C SER A 402 74.08 19.34 7.10
N ASP A 403 73.43 20.43 7.52
CA ASP A 403 73.10 20.65 8.95
C ASP A 403 71.61 20.52 9.32
N TYR A 404 70.72 20.30 8.34
CA TYR A 404 69.28 20.17 8.58
C TYR A 404 68.62 19.19 7.59
N CYS A 405 67.56 18.50 8.05
CA CYS A 405 66.81 17.53 7.25
C CYS A 405 65.86 18.26 6.30
N ILE A 406 66.29 18.45 5.05
CA ILE A 406 65.45 18.94 3.95
C ILE A 406 65.19 17.78 2.98
N VAL A 407 63.92 17.53 2.67
CA VAL A 407 63.49 16.55 1.67
C VAL A 407 63.22 17.23 0.31
N GLY A 408 62.77 18.49 0.31
CA GLY A 408 62.46 19.27 -0.87
C GLY A 408 63.65 19.81 -1.65
N LYS A 409 63.40 20.26 -2.88
CA LYS A 409 64.42 20.78 -3.82
C LYS A 409 64.87 22.22 -3.54
N TYR A 410 64.17 22.93 -2.66
CA TYR A 410 64.34 24.36 -2.40
C TYR A 410 64.66 24.58 -0.92
N THR A 411 65.45 25.61 -0.59
CA THR A 411 65.73 25.99 0.80
C THR A 411 64.56 26.74 1.45
N ASP A 412 63.72 27.39 0.64
CA ASP A 412 62.47 28.01 1.09
C ASP A 412 61.34 26.97 1.15
N TYR A 413 60.86 26.69 2.36
CA TYR A 413 59.77 25.73 2.62
C TYR A 413 58.41 26.16 2.05
N THR A 414 58.26 27.42 1.57
CA THR A 414 57.04 27.92 0.91
C THR A 414 56.99 27.68 -0.60
N CYS A 415 57.99 26.98 -1.13
CA CYS A 415 58.12 26.63 -2.53
C CYS A 415 57.54 25.24 -2.83
N PRO A 416 56.64 25.11 -3.83
CA PRO A 416 56.05 23.82 -4.17
C PRO A 416 57.07 22.93 -4.87
N SER A 417 57.12 21.65 -4.48
CA SER A 417 57.93 20.64 -5.14
C SER A 417 57.30 20.23 -6.47
N THR A 418 58.02 20.41 -7.57
CA THR A 418 57.59 19.99 -8.92
C THR A 418 58.22 18.64 -9.28
N GLY A 419 57.39 17.68 -9.71
CA GLY A 419 57.81 16.33 -10.06
C GLY A 419 56.63 15.39 -10.33
N LEU A 420 56.91 14.17 -10.78
CA LEU A 420 55.87 13.21 -11.18
C LEU A 420 54.87 12.89 -10.07
N TRP A 421 55.32 12.76 -8.82
CA TRP A 421 54.47 12.40 -7.68
C TRP A 421 53.37 13.44 -7.36
N PRO A 422 53.68 14.75 -7.24
CA PRO A 422 52.65 15.78 -7.13
C PRO A 422 51.59 15.73 -8.23
N TYR A 423 52.01 15.54 -9.49
CA TYR A 423 51.08 15.42 -10.62
C TYR A 423 50.20 14.18 -10.48
N LEU A 424 50.77 13.02 -10.15
CA LEU A 424 50.05 11.76 -10.01
C LEU A 424 48.96 11.85 -8.92
N PHE A 425 49.33 12.31 -7.72
CA PHE A 425 48.38 12.42 -6.61
C PHE A 425 47.36 13.54 -6.83
N ALA A 426 47.74 14.65 -7.45
CA ALA A 426 46.79 15.71 -7.82
C ALA A 426 45.78 15.25 -8.86
N ILE A 427 46.21 14.56 -9.92
CA ILE A 427 45.32 14.00 -10.95
C ILE A 427 44.39 12.98 -10.31
N GLN A 428 44.91 12.04 -9.52
CA GLN A 428 44.08 11.07 -8.80
C GLN A 428 43.02 11.77 -7.93
N TYR A 429 43.45 12.76 -7.13
CA TYR A 429 42.56 13.51 -6.25
C TYR A 429 41.44 14.23 -7.03
N PHE A 430 41.78 14.95 -8.11
CA PHE A 430 40.78 15.66 -8.91
C PHE A 430 39.89 14.74 -9.73
N VAL A 431 40.37 13.59 -10.21
CA VAL A 431 39.52 12.57 -10.86
C VAL A 431 38.45 12.08 -9.88
N PHE A 432 38.85 11.67 -8.67
CA PHE A 432 37.89 11.25 -7.65
C PHE A 432 36.94 12.38 -7.27
N LEU A 433 37.45 13.57 -6.99
CA LEU A 433 36.64 14.69 -6.49
C LEU A 433 35.71 15.29 -7.57
N LYS A 434 36.20 15.53 -8.78
CA LYS A 434 35.50 16.28 -9.83
C LYS A 434 34.81 15.39 -10.85
N LEU A 435 35.42 14.29 -11.27
CA LEU A 435 34.82 13.41 -12.27
C LEU A 435 33.85 12.40 -11.67
N ILE A 436 34.12 11.90 -10.46
CA ILE A 436 33.28 10.88 -9.82
C ILE A 436 32.32 11.51 -8.81
N LEU A 437 32.82 12.22 -7.80
CA LEU A 437 31.97 12.71 -6.71
C LEU A 437 31.04 13.86 -7.12
N LEU A 438 31.53 14.85 -7.88
CA LEU A 438 30.68 15.95 -8.36
C LEU A 438 29.58 15.47 -9.33
N THR A 439 29.89 14.50 -10.20
CA THR A 439 28.90 13.95 -11.14
C THR A 439 27.86 13.10 -10.42
N LEU A 440 28.26 12.36 -9.39
CA LEU A 440 27.34 11.66 -8.49
C LEU A 440 26.41 12.65 -7.77
N LEU A 441 26.94 13.78 -7.27
CA LEU A 441 26.11 14.81 -6.64
C LEU A 441 25.06 15.36 -7.61
N TYR A 442 25.44 15.63 -8.85
CA TYR A 442 24.51 16.06 -9.89
C TYR A 442 23.42 15.01 -10.16
N ALA A 443 23.80 13.73 -10.26
CA ALA A 443 22.86 12.63 -10.46
C ALA A 443 21.87 12.49 -9.30
N LEU A 444 22.33 12.61 -8.04
CA LEU A 444 21.50 12.58 -6.85
C LEU A 444 20.48 13.74 -6.84
N PHE A 445 20.93 14.95 -7.13
CA PHE A 445 20.03 16.11 -7.22
C PHE A 445 18.99 15.94 -8.33
N SER A 446 19.37 15.42 -9.50
CA SER A 446 18.44 15.16 -10.59
C SER A 446 17.39 14.10 -10.23
N ALA A 447 17.81 13.00 -9.60
CA ALA A 447 16.91 11.94 -9.15
C ALA A 447 15.90 12.44 -8.11
N THR A 448 16.36 13.21 -7.12
CA THR A 448 15.48 13.83 -6.12
C THR A 448 14.54 14.86 -6.75
N ALA A 449 15.02 15.65 -7.72
CA ALA A 449 14.21 16.65 -8.43
C ALA A 449 13.00 16.01 -9.11
N SER A 450 13.24 14.93 -9.86
CA SER A 450 12.22 14.20 -10.59
C SER A 450 11.22 13.51 -9.65
N LYS A 451 11.71 12.89 -8.58
CA LYS A 451 10.85 12.22 -7.59
C LYS A 451 9.89 13.19 -6.88
N LEU A 452 10.32 14.44 -6.65
CA LEU A 452 9.55 15.41 -5.90
C LEU A 452 8.57 16.25 -6.73
N GLU A 453 8.54 16.08 -8.05
CA GLU A 453 7.83 16.99 -8.95
C GLU A 453 6.36 17.19 -8.59
N SER A 454 5.58 16.10 -8.53
CA SER A 454 4.14 16.13 -8.27
C SER A 454 3.79 16.54 -6.84
N GLU A 455 4.58 16.08 -5.86
CA GLU A 455 4.37 16.39 -4.43
C GLU A 455 4.67 17.87 -4.10
N THR A 456 5.63 18.47 -4.81
CA THR A 456 6.03 19.86 -4.56
C THR A 456 4.94 20.87 -4.89
N ASP A 457 4.13 20.62 -5.91
CA ASP A 457 3.04 21.53 -6.31
C ASP A 457 1.97 21.61 -5.21
N ALA A 458 1.54 20.49 -4.65
CA ALA A 458 0.58 20.47 -3.54
C ALA A 458 1.13 21.16 -2.28
N ILE A 459 2.41 20.96 -1.98
CA ILE A 459 3.09 21.63 -0.86
C ILE A 459 3.19 23.14 -1.09
N TRP A 460 3.53 23.56 -2.30
CA TRP A 460 3.60 24.97 -2.67
C TRP A 460 2.22 25.64 -2.57
N LYS A 461 1.17 25.02 -3.09
CA LYS A 461 -0.23 25.50 -2.97
C LYS A 461 -0.66 25.69 -1.51
N PHE A 462 -0.23 24.79 -0.62
CA PHE A 462 -0.42 24.94 0.82
C PHE A 462 0.39 26.10 1.42
N GLN A 463 1.66 26.26 1.05
CA GLN A 463 2.51 27.37 1.52
C GLN A 463 2.00 28.73 1.02
N ARG A 464 1.51 28.78 -0.22
CA ARG A 464 0.87 29.97 -0.81
C ARG A 464 -0.32 30.42 0.03
N TYR A 465 -1.16 29.50 0.51
CA TYR A 465 -2.26 29.83 1.42
C TYR A 465 -1.75 30.55 2.68
N GLN A 466 -0.75 29.98 3.35
CA GLN A 466 -0.19 30.56 4.57
C GLN A 466 0.39 31.95 4.32
N LEU A 467 1.03 32.17 3.17
CA LEU A 467 1.56 33.47 2.78
C LEU A 467 0.47 34.48 2.48
N VAL A 468 -0.55 34.12 1.69
CA VAL A 468 -1.65 35.03 1.37
C VAL A 468 -2.37 35.48 2.65
N VAL A 469 -2.64 34.55 3.58
CA VAL A 469 -3.22 34.89 4.89
C VAL A 469 -2.29 35.73 5.75
N ASP A 470 -0.97 35.56 5.66
CA ASP A 470 -0.02 36.47 6.31
C ASP A 470 -0.17 37.90 5.76
N PHE A 471 -0.21 38.06 4.43
CA PHE A 471 -0.35 39.36 3.78
C PHE A 471 -1.73 40.01 3.96
N THR A 472 -2.81 39.24 4.10
CA THR A 472 -4.13 39.82 4.46
C THR A 472 -4.07 40.49 5.83
N ASN A 473 -3.38 39.87 6.80
CA ASN A 473 -3.28 40.34 8.19
C ASN A 473 -2.15 41.37 8.44
N ARG A 474 -1.34 41.69 7.42
CA ARG A 474 -0.33 42.76 7.51
C ARG A 474 -0.97 44.14 7.57
N LEU A 475 -0.26 45.07 8.24
CA LEU A 475 -0.59 46.49 8.18
C LEU A 475 -0.65 46.95 6.73
N ARG A 476 -1.51 47.93 6.47
CA ARG A 476 -1.72 48.47 5.12
C ARG A 476 -0.45 49.14 4.57
N LEU A 477 0.35 49.75 5.46
CA LEU A 477 1.56 50.48 5.09
C LEU A 477 2.83 49.69 5.46
N PRO A 478 3.80 49.56 4.54
CA PRO A 478 5.09 48.93 4.82
C PRO A 478 6.00 49.81 5.69
N PRO A 479 6.97 49.23 6.42
CA PRO A 479 8.05 50.00 7.03
C PRO A 479 8.80 50.82 5.96
N PRO A 480 9.03 52.14 6.16
CA PRO A 480 8.93 52.90 7.42
C PRO A 480 7.57 53.57 7.66
N LEU A 481 6.70 53.59 6.64
CA LEU A 481 5.38 54.23 6.69
C LEU A 481 4.43 53.57 7.71
N SER A 482 4.76 52.36 8.18
CA SER A 482 4.04 51.69 9.27
C SER A 482 3.97 52.55 10.55
N ILE A 483 4.90 53.49 10.78
CA ILE A 483 4.82 54.43 11.91
C ILE A 483 3.47 55.16 11.92
N PHE A 484 3.00 55.66 10.76
CA PHE A 484 1.72 56.37 10.68
C PHE A 484 0.55 55.49 11.09
N SER A 485 0.59 54.20 10.72
CA SER A 485 -0.45 53.26 11.13
C SER A 485 -0.46 53.06 12.65
N TYR A 486 0.70 52.89 13.29
CA TYR A 486 0.81 52.80 14.76
C TYR A 486 0.37 54.10 15.45
N LEU A 487 0.70 55.26 14.90
CA LEU A 487 0.25 56.55 15.43
C LEU A 487 -1.27 56.67 15.40
N ILE A 488 -1.92 56.31 14.28
CA ILE A 488 -3.40 56.33 14.18
C ILE A 488 -4.02 55.39 15.22
N ILE A 489 -3.49 54.18 15.38
CA ILE A 489 -3.97 53.20 16.36
C ILE A 489 -3.89 53.76 17.78
N VAL A 490 -2.74 54.33 18.15
CA VAL A 490 -2.51 54.91 19.48
C VAL A 490 -3.40 56.12 19.70
N VAL A 491 -3.57 57.00 18.71
CA VAL A 491 -4.46 58.16 18.78
C VAL A 491 -5.92 57.73 18.96
N CYS A 492 -6.39 56.72 18.21
CA CYS A 492 -7.73 56.17 18.38
C CYS A 492 -7.92 55.54 19.77
N TRP A 493 -6.90 54.85 20.29
CA TRP A 493 -6.91 54.27 21.63
C TRP A 493 -6.99 55.36 22.71
N ILE A 494 -6.13 56.39 22.64
CA ILE A 494 -6.13 57.54 23.54
C ILE A 494 -7.48 58.27 23.49
N TYR A 495 -8.02 58.50 22.28
CA TYR A 495 -9.33 59.15 22.10
C TYR A 495 -10.46 58.33 22.75
N ARG A 496 -10.46 57.00 22.59
CA ARG A 496 -11.43 56.12 23.26
C ARG A 496 -11.28 56.12 24.79
N CYS A 497 -10.05 56.13 25.29
CA CYS A 497 -9.78 56.20 26.73
C CYS A 497 -10.21 57.55 27.35
N ILE A 498 -10.11 58.65 26.60
CA ILE A 498 -10.47 59.99 27.08
C ILE A 498 -11.97 60.28 26.91
N PHE A 499 -12.59 59.91 25.78
CA PHE A 499 -13.97 60.30 25.42
C PHE A 499 -15.04 59.22 25.63
N CYS A 500 -14.70 57.94 25.82
CA CYS A 500 -15.67 56.86 26.04
C CYS A 500 -15.52 56.19 27.42
N ARG A 501 -15.94 56.86 28.51
CA ARG A 501 -16.05 56.22 29.85
C ARG A 501 -17.18 55.18 29.96
N LEU A 502 -18.13 55.11 29.01
CA LEU A 502 -19.34 54.26 29.07
C LEU A 502 -19.40 53.12 28.03
N CYS A 503 -18.38 52.94 27.18
CA CYS A 503 -18.36 51.85 26.20
C CYS A 503 -17.44 50.69 26.62
N ARG A 504 -17.47 50.32 27.90
CA ARG A 504 -16.84 49.09 28.40
C ARG A 504 -17.81 47.91 28.22
N SER A 505 -18.23 47.64 26.99
CA SER A 505 -18.95 46.41 26.65
C SER A 505 -18.17 45.65 25.59
N ARG A 506 -17.53 44.57 26.07
CA ARG A 506 -16.87 43.45 25.38
C ARG A 506 -15.60 43.72 24.57
N ASP A 507 -14.54 43.07 25.02
CA ASP A 507 -13.22 42.82 24.38
C ASP A 507 -13.28 42.19 22.96
N GLU A 508 -14.46 41.96 22.37
CA GLU A 508 -14.62 41.46 21.00
C GLU A 508 -14.39 42.53 19.92
N ALA A 509 -14.51 43.83 20.27
CA ALA A 509 -14.35 44.91 19.31
C ALA A 509 -12.88 45.28 19.00
N ASP A 510 -11.92 44.94 19.87
CA ASP A 510 -10.50 45.25 19.66
C ASP A 510 -9.85 44.39 18.57
N VAL A 511 -10.47 43.26 18.21
CA VAL A 511 -10.07 42.46 17.04
C VAL A 511 -10.67 43.03 15.75
N ASN A 512 -11.90 43.54 15.80
CA ASN A 512 -12.65 43.99 14.62
C ASN A 512 -12.28 45.40 14.10
N VAL A 513 -11.44 46.15 14.80
CA VAL A 513 -10.87 47.42 14.25
C VAL A 513 -9.66 47.15 13.34
N PHE A 514 -9.04 45.96 13.47
CA PHE A 514 -7.87 45.54 12.69
C PHE A 514 -8.17 44.48 11.66
N PHE A 515 -9.13 43.61 11.95
CA PHE A 515 -9.69 42.68 11.01
C PHE A 515 -10.91 43.35 10.40
N ASP A 516 -10.83 43.73 9.11
CA ASP A 516 -12.01 43.63 8.24
C ASP A 516 -12.36 42.14 8.20
N SER A 517 -12.93 41.59 9.29
CA SER A 517 -13.72 40.39 9.16
C SER A 517 -14.96 40.87 8.43
N ALA A 518 -14.97 40.66 7.11
CA ALA A 518 -16.19 40.74 6.34
C ALA A 518 -17.21 39.92 7.13
N LYS A 519 -18.24 40.57 7.70
CA LYS A 519 -19.30 39.88 8.43
C LYS A 519 -19.80 38.78 7.51
N GLY A 520 -19.38 37.55 7.76
CA GLY A 520 -19.74 36.41 6.94
C GLY A 520 -21.25 36.35 6.90
N HIS A 521 -21.81 36.36 5.69
CA HIS A 521 -23.23 36.10 5.54
C HIS A 521 -23.45 34.68 6.06
N ARG A 522 -24.20 34.53 7.14
CA ARG A 522 -24.55 33.20 7.66
C ARG A 522 -25.27 32.46 6.54
N LEU A 523 -24.80 31.26 6.18
CA LEU A 523 -25.43 30.49 5.10
C LEU A 523 -26.92 30.32 5.40
N SER A 524 -27.75 30.41 4.36
CA SER A 524 -29.18 30.22 4.51
C SER A 524 -29.46 28.78 4.93
N GLU A 525 -30.56 28.53 5.63
CA GLU A 525 -31.01 27.16 5.92
C GLU A 525 -31.13 26.30 4.65
N LYS A 526 -31.47 26.94 3.52
CA LYS A 526 -31.48 26.31 2.19
C LYS A 526 -30.09 25.85 1.74
N ASP A 527 -29.06 26.65 2.00
CA ASP A 527 -27.68 26.32 1.64
C ASP A 527 -27.18 25.14 2.50
N TYR A 528 -27.50 25.12 3.81
CA TYR A 528 -27.19 23.96 4.67
C TYR A 528 -27.85 22.67 4.19
N ASN A 529 -29.12 22.74 3.76
CA ASN A 529 -29.82 21.58 3.21
C ASN A 529 -29.20 21.10 1.88
N TYR A 530 -28.78 22.01 1.01
CA TYR A 530 -28.03 21.69 -0.20
C TYR A 530 -26.74 20.92 0.12
N TRP A 531 -25.90 21.45 1.03
CA TRP A 531 -24.64 20.79 1.40
C TRP A 531 -24.85 19.43 2.06
N ARG A 532 -25.93 19.27 2.84
CA ARG A 532 -26.31 18.00 3.45
C ARG A 532 -26.70 16.96 2.39
N GLN A 533 -27.53 17.35 1.41
CA GLN A 533 -27.92 16.47 0.31
C GLN A 533 -26.72 16.08 -0.54
N LEU A 534 -25.90 17.05 -0.96
CA LEU A 534 -24.70 16.80 -1.75
C LEU A 534 -23.71 15.87 -1.04
N ALA A 535 -23.50 16.05 0.27
CA ALA A 535 -22.65 15.16 1.06
C ALA A 535 -23.22 13.74 1.12
N GLN A 536 -24.53 13.59 1.27
CA GLN A 536 -25.20 12.28 1.26
C GLN A 536 -25.06 11.59 -0.10
N GLU A 537 -25.33 12.30 -1.20
CA GLU A 537 -25.19 11.80 -2.56
C GLU A 537 -23.75 11.36 -2.85
N TYR A 538 -22.77 12.21 -2.54
CA TYR A 538 -21.36 11.89 -2.72
C TYR A 538 -20.93 10.66 -1.88
N THR A 539 -21.42 10.54 -0.65
CA THR A 539 -21.14 9.35 0.18
C THR A 539 -21.76 8.08 -0.40
N LYS A 540 -22.97 8.17 -0.95
CA LYS A 540 -23.67 7.05 -1.57
C LYS A 540 -22.96 6.59 -2.84
N GLU A 541 -22.65 7.51 -3.76
CA GLU A 541 -21.91 7.24 -4.99
C GLU A 541 -20.53 6.62 -4.70
N LYS A 542 -19.85 7.11 -3.65
CA LYS A 542 -18.57 6.54 -3.24
C LYS A 542 -18.72 5.12 -2.67
N MET A 543 -19.78 4.84 -1.91
CA MET A 543 -20.06 3.48 -1.45
C MET A 543 -20.40 2.55 -2.61
N GLU A 544 -21.16 3.03 -3.60
CA GLU A 544 -21.50 2.27 -4.81
C GLU A 544 -20.25 1.93 -5.63
N THR A 545 -19.39 2.92 -5.90
CA THR A 545 -18.12 2.69 -6.61
C THR A 545 -17.14 1.79 -5.84
N GLU A 546 -17.10 1.86 -4.51
CA GLU A 546 -16.32 0.93 -3.69
C GLU A 546 -16.90 -0.49 -3.75
N ASN A 547 -18.23 -0.62 -3.74
CA ASN A 547 -18.92 -1.90 -3.91
C ASN A 547 -18.67 -2.49 -5.31
N GLU A 548 -18.70 -1.68 -6.36
CA GLU A 548 -18.34 -2.10 -7.73
C GLU A 548 -16.90 -2.56 -7.82
N LYS A 549 -15.94 -1.84 -7.20
CA LYS A 549 -14.55 -2.29 -7.13
C LYS A 549 -14.40 -3.59 -6.35
N GLN A 550 -15.14 -3.75 -5.26
CA GLN A 550 -15.16 -5.01 -4.51
C GLN A 550 -15.77 -6.15 -5.33
N LEU A 551 -16.84 -5.88 -6.09
CA LEU A 551 -17.43 -6.84 -7.00
C LEU A 551 -16.45 -7.22 -8.12
N ALA A 552 -15.77 -6.24 -8.73
CA ALA A 552 -14.74 -6.49 -9.73
C ALA A 552 -13.55 -7.28 -9.18
N LYS A 553 -13.13 -7.01 -7.93
CA LYS A 553 -12.12 -7.82 -7.24
C LYS A 553 -12.59 -9.25 -7.01
N LYS A 554 -13.83 -9.45 -6.55
CA LYS A 554 -14.43 -10.78 -6.39
C LYS A 554 -14.58 -11.50 -7.72
N GLN A 555 -14.97 -10.79 -8.78
CA GLN A 555 -15.04 -11.33 -10.14
C GLN A 555 -13.65 -11.75 -10.64
N MET A 556 -12.62 -10.92 -10.42
CA MET A 556 -11.23 -11.27 -10.75
C MET A 556 -10.75 -12.49 -9.95
N GLU A 557 -11.07 -12.57 -8.66
CA GLU A 557 -10.77 -13.72 -7.81
C GLU A 557 -11.44 -15.00 -8.33
N ILE A 558 -12.74 -14.93 -8.68
CA ILE A 558 -13.48 -16.04 -9.29
C ILE A 558 -12.88 -16.42 -10.65
N ILE A 559 -12.52 -15.45 -11.51
CA ILE A 559 -11.87 -15.72 -12.79
C ILE A 559 -10.51 -16.40 -12.56
N MET A 560 -9.77 -16.00 -11.54
CA MET A 560 -8.49 -16.63 -11.18
C MET A 560 -8.71 -18.08 -10.75
N THR A 561 -9.71 -18.37 -9.90
CA THR A 561 -10.08 -19.73 -9.52
C THR A 561 -10.56 -20.56 -10.72
N ILE A 562 -11.39 -20.00 -11.59
CA ILE A 562 -11.83 -20.69 -12.83
C ILE A 562 -10.63 -20.94 -13.75
N THR A 563 -9.66 -20.02 -13.82
CA THR A 563 -8.44 -20.19 -14.61
C THR A 563 -7.58 -21.32 -14.03
N GLU A 564 -7.45 -21.40 -12.72
CA GLU A 564 -6.81 -22.52 -12.02
C GLU A 564 -7.52 -23.86 -12.30
N ASP A 565 -8.85 -23.87 -12.28
CA ASP A 565 -9.67 -25.04 -12.62
C ASP A 565 -9.54 -25.43 -14.09
N VAL A 566 -9.46 -24.47 -15.02
CA VAL A 566 -9.22 -24.71 -16.45
C VAL A 566 -7.82 -25.25 -16.67
N ASP A 567 -6.81 -24.74 -15.97
CA ASP A 567 -5.45 -25.27 -16.01
C ASP A 567 -5.38 -26.68 -15.41
N TYR A 568 -6.14 -26.94 -14.36
CA TYR A 568 -6.33 -28.27 -13.81
C TYR A 568 -6.99 -29.21 -14.83
N GLN A 569 -8.11 -28.81 -15.43
CA GLN A 569 -8.79 -29.53 -16.50
C GLN A 569 -7.87 -29.77 -17.70
N LYS A 570 -7.04 -28.80 -18.08
CA LYS A 570 -6.05 -28.92 -19.14
C LYS A 570 -4.97 -29.94 -18.78
N LYS A 571 -4.49 -29.97 -17.53
CA LYS A 571 -3.58 -31.01 -17.03
C LYS A 571 -4.24 -32.38 -17.08
N VAL A 572 -5.49 -32.51 -16.65
CA VAL A 572 -6.28 -33.75 -16.74
C VAL A 572 -6.47 -34.16 -18.20
N MET A 573 -6.78 -33.24 -19.11
CA MET A 573 -6.91 -33.50 -20.54
C MET A 573 -5.56 -33.87 -21.18
N HIS A 574 -4.45 -33.29 -20.73
CA HIS A 574 -3.11 -33.70 -21.14
C HIS A 574 -2.78 -35.12 -20.64
N GLN A 575 -3.17 -35.46 -19.41
CA GLN A 575 -3.08 -36.82 -18.89
C GLN A 575 -3.98 -37.78 -19.68
N LEU A 576 -5.22 -37.40 -19.99
CA LEU A 576 -6.16 -38.18 -20.80
C LEU A 576 -5.63 -38.37 -22.22
N LYS A 577 -5.06 -37.34 -22.85
CA LYS A 577 -4.40 -37.42 -24.16
C LYS A 577 -3.18 -38.33 -24.12
N SER A 578 -2.39 -38.26 -23.04
CA SER A 578 -1.27 -39.18 -22.83
C SER A 578 -1.75 -40.61 -22.68
N ARG A 579 -2.81 -40.83 -21.91
CA ARG A 579 -3.46 -42.14 -21.76
C ARG A 579 -4.08 -42.63 -23.05
N MET A 580 -4.73 -41.77 -23.84
CA MET A 580 -5.31 -42.12 -25.14
C MET A 580 -4.21 -42.45 -26.16
N LYS A 581 -3.08 -41.72 -26.14
CA LYS A 581 -1.90 -42.06 -26.94
C LYS A 581 -1.27 -43.39 -26.49
N GLU A 582 -1.27 -43.63 -25.19
CA GLU A 582 -0.82 -44.90 -24.60
C GLU A 582 -1.79 -46.04 -24.95
N LEU A 583 -3.10 -45.76 -25.05
CA LEU A 583 -4.16 -46.69 -25.43
C LEU A 583 -4.13 -46.97 -26.94
N ASP A 584 -3.85 -45.99 -27.79
CA ASP A 584 -3.53 -46.17 -29.22
C ASP A 584 -2.27 -47.02 -29.38
N ARG A 585 -1.26 -46.78 -28.55
CA ARG A 585 -0.02 -47.58 -28.54
C ARG A 585 -0.29 -48.99 -28.01
N MET A 586 -1.14 -49.16 -27.00
CA MET A 586 -1.61 -50.47 -26.52
C MET A 586 -2.53 -51.14 -27.52
N MET A 587 -3.30 -50.42 -28.33
CA MET A 587 -4.18 -50.96 -29.36
C MET A 587 -3.37 -51.43 -30.56
N ASN A 588 -2.37 -50.64 -30.99
CA ASN A 588 -1.40 -51.06 -32.01
C ASN A 588 -0.55 -52.22 -31.51
N ASN A 589 -0.08 -52.16 -30.26
CA ASN A 589 0.61 -53.29 -29.64
C ASN A 589 -0.34 -54.48 -29.48
N SER A 590 -1.63 -54.29 -29.18
CA SER A 590 -2.64 -55.34 -29.12
C SER A 590 -2.92 -55.94 -30.49
N HIS A 591 -2.85 -55.17 -31.56
CA HIS A 591 -2.89 -55.66 -32.93
C HIS A 591 -1.68 -56.56 -33.23
N VAL A 592 -0.48 -56.13 -32.80
CA VAL A 592 0.75 -56.94 -32.86
C VAL A 592 0.69 -58.14 -31.91
N TYR A 593 0.08 -58.02 -30.74
CA TYR A 593 -0.15 -59.12 -29.79
C TYR A 593 -1.22 -60.06 -30.31
N LEU A 594 -2.22 -59.62 -31.08
CA LEU A 594 -3.21 -60.49 -31.73
C LEU A 594 -2.59 -61.26 -32.89
N GLU A 595 -1.69 -60.65 -33.66
CA GLU A 595 -0.87 -61.37 -34.66
C GLU A 595 0.08 -62.37 -33.98
N ASN A 596 0.72 -61.97 -32.88
CA ASN A 596 1.58 -62.86 -32.09
C ASN A 596 0.77 -63.93 -31.34
N ILE A 597 -0.45 -63.64 -30.87
CA ILE A 597 -1.38 -64.60 -30.27
C ILE A 597 -1.86 -65.55 -31.34
N LYS A 598 -2.04 -65.16 -32.60
CA LYS A 598 -2.31 -66.08 -33.72
C LYS A 598 -1.20 -67.13 -33.85
N HIS A 599 0.06 -66.69 -33.75
CA HIS A 599 1.24 -67.56 -33.71
C HIS A 599 1.44 -68.29 -32.38
N LEU A 600 0.91 -67.77 -31.27
CA LEU A 600 0.95 -68.40 -29.94
C LEU A 600 -0.17 -69.42 -29.77
N THR A 601 -1.35 -69.22 -30.39
CA THR A 601 -2.48 -70.14 -30.40
C THR A 601 -2.17 -71.40 -31.20
N GLU A 602 -1.34 -71.29 -32.25
CA GLU A 602 -0.76 -72.47 -32.92
C GLU A 602 0.22 -73.25 -32.01
N LYS A 603 0.86 -72.59 -31.02
CA LYS A 603 1.81 -73.23 -30.08
C LYS A 603 1.25 -73.59 -28.71
N ILE A 604 0.07 -73.07 -28.34
CA ILE A 604 -0.59 -73.32 -27.04
C ILE A 604 -1.64 -74.45 -27.16
N GLN A 605 -1.99 -74.90 -28.37
CA GLN A 605 -2.79 -76.11 -28.58
C GLN A 605 -2.13 -77.39 -27.99
N GLU A 606 -0.84 -77.36 -27.64
CA GLU A 606 -0.12 -78.54 -27.12
C GLU A 606 0.20 -78.56 -25.61
N ARG A 607 -0.13 -77.55 -24.79
CA ARG A 607 0.03 -77.69 -23.33
C ARG A 607 -1.11 -77.01 -22.55
N GLY A 608 -1.78 -77.82 -21.74
CA GLY A 608 -3.00 -77.50 -21.03
C GLY A 608 -2.88 -76.44 -19.94
N LEU A 609 -4.04 -75.80 -19.75
CA LEU A 609 -4.58 -75.06 -18.61
C LEU A 609 -3.70 -74.92 -17.35
N GLN A 610 -3.26 -73.70 -17.05
CA GLN A 610 -2.96 -73.26 -15.68
C GLN A 610 -3.59 -71.90 -15.38
N SER A 611 -4.12 -71.83 -14.16
CA SER A 611 -4.90 -70.79 -13.50
C SER A 611 -4.32 -69.37 -13.62
N GLN A 612 -5.14 -68.40 -14.03
CA GLN A 612 -4.87 -66.96 -13.81
C GLN A 612 -5.48 -66.55 -12.45
N THR A 613 -4.64 -66.28 -11.47
CA THR A 613 -5.01 -65.70 -10.17
C THR A 613 -5.44 -64.24 -10.34
N SER A 614 -6.58 -63.86 -9.76
CA SER A 614 -7.06 -62.48 -9.75
C SER A 614 -6.19 -61.60 -8.85
N ILE A 615 -5.63 -60.54 -9.41
CA ILE A 615 -4.71 -59.61 -8.72
C ILE A 615 -5.51 -58.73 -7.76
N HIS A 616 -5.05 -58.56 -6.51
CA HIS A 616 -5.68 -57.62 -5.57
C HIS A 616 -5.53 -56.17 -6.04
N VAL A 617 -6.59 -55.38 -5.93
CA VAL A 617 -6.61 -53.97 -6.34
C VAL A 617 -6.83 -53.09 -5.12
N LEU A 618 -7.74 -53.48 -4.22
CA LEU A 618 -8.12 -52.66 -3.08
C LEU A 618 -6.99 -52.49 -2.07
N ALA A 619 -6.22 -53.56 -1.84
CA ALA A 619 -5.03 -53.57 -0.99
C ALA A 619 -3.92 -52.62 -1.46
N ARG A 620 -3.96 -52.11 -2.70
CA ARG A 620 -2.95 -51.18 -3.25
C ARG A 620 -3.40 -49.71 -3.26
N HIS A 621 -4.61 -49.41 -2.77
CA HIS A 621 -5.08 -48.04 -2.67
C HIS A 621 -4.27 -47.22 -1.65
N THR A 622 -3.95 -45.99 -2.04
CA THR A 622 -3.20 -45.01 -1.25
C THR A 622 -4.08 -43.75 -1.03
N PRO A 623 -4.04 -43.11 0.15
CA PRO A 623 -3.25 -43.45 1.34
C PRO A 623 -3.81 -44.64 2.14
N TYR A 624 -2.99 -45.21 3.03
CA TYR A 624 -3.43 -46.26 3.95
C TYR A 624 -4.57 -45.73 4.84
N PRO A 625 -5.69 -46.46 5.00
CA PRO A 625 -6.87 -45.88 5.60
C PRO A 625 -6.67 -45.40 7.04
N GLY A 626 -7.22 -44.23 7.35
CA GLY A 626 -7.09 -43.61 8.67
C GLY A 626 -5.72 -43.00 8.96
N THR A 627 -4.78 -43.02 8.00
CA THR A 627 -3.44 -42.44 8.13
C THR A 627 -3.10 -41.57 6.91
N ARG A 628 -1.97 -40.85 6.98
CA ARG A 628 -1.40 -40.10 5.85
C ARG A 628 -0.31 -40.90 5.12
N VAL A 629 -0.09 -42.16 5.51
CA VAL A 629 0.97 -43.00 4.97
C VAL A 629 0.61 -43.41 3.55
N GLN A 630 1.46 -43.05 2.59
CA GLN A 630 1.28 -43.43 1.20
C GLN A 630 1.93 -44.79 0.94
N ARG A 631 1.21 -45.67 0.25
CA ARG A 631 1.77 -46.95 -0.19
C ARG A 631 2.77 -46.73 -1.32
N TYR A 632 3.78 -47.58 -1.38
CA TYR A 632 4.67 -47.67 -2.52
C TYR A 632 3.86 -48.15 -3.75
N PRO A 633 3.99 -47.49 -4.92
CA PRO A 633 3.19 -47.83 -6.09
C PRO A 633 3.60 -49.19 -6.64
N VAL A 634 2.71 -50.18 -6.58
CA VAL A 634 2.94 -51.54 -7.10
C VAL A 634 2.16 -51.73 -8.41
N PRO A 635 2.81 -51.75 -9.58
CA PRO A 635 2.16 -52.07 -10.85
C PRO A 635 1.73 -53.55 -10.90
N ASP A 636 0.69 -53.86 -11.67
CA ASP A 636 0.10 -55.22 -11.75
C ASP A 636 1.13 -56.32 -12.07
N LYS A 637 2.10 -56.02 -12.93
CA LYS A 637 3.20 -56.93 -13.29
C LYS A 637 4.03 -57.39 -12.09
N TYR A 638 4.17 -56.52 -11.07
CA TYR A 638 5.04 -56.76 -9.93
C TYR A 638 4.27 -57.16 -8.66
N VAL A 639 2.95 -57.33 -8.75
CA VAL A 639 2.15 -57.84 -7.63
C VAL A 639 2.57 -59.26 -7.24
N PRO A 640 2.71 -60.23 -8.16
CA PRO A 640 3.11 -61.59 -7.80
C PRO A 640 4.53 -61.62 -7.25
N TRP A 641 4.70 -62.34 -6.14
CA TRP A 641 5.96 -62.44 -5.42
C TRP A 641 7.06 -63.20 -6.19
N GLU A 642 6.65 -64.04 -7.14
CA GLU A 642 7.48 -64.81 -8.06
C GLU A 642 8.24 -63.90 -9.03
N VAL A 643 7.70 -62.71 -9.33
CA VAL A 643 8.37 -61.70 -10.14
C VAL A 643 9.41 -61.00 -9.27
N MET A 644 10.68 -61.14 -9.64
CA MET A 644 11.78 -60.45 -8.97
C MET A 644 11.64 -58.94 -9.20
N TRP A 645 11.71 -58.18 -8.10
CA TRP A 645 11.73 -56.73 -8.11
C TRP A 645 12.77 -56.24 -7.11
N THR A 646 13.94 -55.86 -7.62
CA THR A 646 15.10 -55.45 -6.82
C THR A 646 14.90 -54.11 -6.13
N ASP A 647 14.14 -53.22 -6.76
CA ASP A 647 13.98 -51.82 -6.33
C ASP A 647 12.73 -51.62 -5.46
N TYR A 648 12.12 -52.71 -4.99
CA TYR A 648 10.90 -52.67 -4.19
C TYR A 648 11.22 -52.30 -2.74
N ASP A 649 10.94 -51.06 -2.36
CA ASP A 649 11.17 -50.52 -1.02
C ASP A 649 9.87 -49.95 -0.40
N PRO A 650 8.99 -50.82 0.13
CA PRO A 650 7.69 -50.40 0.66
C PRO A 650 7.81 -49.64 1.99
N VAL A 651 6.94 -48.64 2.17
CA VAL A 651 6.86 -47.86 3.41
C VAL A 651 6.41 -48.76 4.57
N ALA A 652 7.12 -48.75 5.69
CA ALA A 652 6.77 -49.52 6.88
C ALA A 652 5.79 -48.77 7.79
N TYR A 653 4.69 -49.42 8.17
CA TYR A 653 3.72 -48.90 9.11
C TYR A 653 3.05 -50.01 9.93
N THR A 654 3.08 -49.86 11.25
CA THR A 654 2.35 -50.71 12.21
C THR A 654 1.73 -49.81 13.28
N ARG A 655 0.44 -49.98 13.56
CA ARG A 655 -0.24 -49.25 14.64
C ARG A 655 0.14 -49.85 16.01
N PRO A 656 0.66 -49.06 16.97
CA PRO A 656 1.01 -49.54 18.30
C PRO A 656 -0.16 -50.21 19.02
N LYS A 657 0.14 -51.25 19.80
CA LYS A 657 -0.85 -52.01 20.59
C LYS A 657 -1.59 -51.14 21.61
N SER A 658 -0.90 -50.15 22.20
CA SER A 658 -1.47 -49.16 23.14
C SER A 658 -2.64 -48.36 22.57
N ASP A 659 -2.69 -48.19 21.25
CA ASP A 659 -3.67 -47.33 20.59
C ASP A 659 -5.01 -48.03 20.36
N PHE A 660 -5.10 -49.33 20.68
CA PHE A 660 -6.34 -50.10 20.60
C PHE A 660 -7.10 -50.07 21.94
N PRO A 661 -8.44 -50.19 21.94
CA PRO A 661 -9.23 -50.29 23.17
C PRO A 661 -8.75 -51.44 24.07
N VAL A 662 -8.74 -51.24 25.38
CA VAL A 662 -8.19 -52.18 26.38
C VAL A 662 -8.72 -53.61 26.21
N SER A 663 -10.00 -53.77 25.87
CA SER A 663 -10.64 -55.09 25.62
C SER A 663 -10.07 -55.84 24.41
N LEU A 664 -9.54 -55.13 23.41
CA LEU A 664 -8.99 -55.70 22.18
C LEU A 664 -7.47 -55.88 22.24
N GLN A 665 -6.77 -55.19 23.14
CA GLN A 665 -5.30 -55.23 23.23
C GLN A 665 -4.75 -56.66 23.41
N GLN A 666 -5.49 -57.56 24.07
CA GLN A 666 -5.08 -58.95 24.25
C GLN A 666 -4.99 -59.78 22.94
N TYR A 667 -5.68 -59.33 21.89
CA TYR A 667 -5.68 -59.99 20.58
C TYR A 667 -4.76 -59.34 19.56
N VAL A 668 -4.08 -58.24 19.94
CA VAL A 668 -3.22 -57.44 19.06
C VAL A 668 -1.75 -57.81 19.24
N ASP A 669 -1.09 -58.15 18.13
CA ASP A 669 0.33 -58.47 18.11
C ASP A 669 1.20 -57.21 18.20
N GLU A 670 2.34 -57.32 18.88
CA GLU A 670 3.33 -56.25 18.95
C GLU A 670 4.16 -56.14 17.65
N ASP A 671 4.83 -55.01 17.46
CA ASP A 671 5.64 -54.80 16.26
C ASP A 671 7.01 -55.46 16.42
N VAL A 672 7.11 -56.70 15.90
CA VAL A 672 8.32 -57.52 16.00
C VAL A 672 9.50 -56.90 15.25
N LEU A 673 9.24 -56.22 14.13
CA LEU A 673 10.30 -55.61 13.33
C LEU A 673 10.92 -54.43 14.08
N LEU A 674 10.09 -53.60 14.71
CA LEU A 674 10.55 -52.50 15.54
C LEU A 674 11.27 -53.00 16.81
N LEU A 675 10.75 -54.03 17.47
CA LEU A 675 11.36 -54.60 18.68
C LEU A 675 12.74 -55.23 18.38
N ARG A 676 12.87 -55.98 17.26
CA ARG A 676 14.15 -56.54 16.79
C ARG A 676 15.16 -55.45 16.41
N ALA A 677 14.71 -54.34 15.84
CA ALA A 677 15.58 -53.22 15.46
C ALA A 677 16.06 -52.38 16.67
N THR A 678 15.29 -52.33 17.76
CA THR A 678 15.58 -51.49 18.93
C THR A 678 16.36 -52.21 20.02
N GLN A 679 16.15 -53.51 20.19
CA GLN A 679 16.86 -54.36 21.15
C GLN A 679 17.87 -55.24 20.41
N GLY A 680 19.09 -54.72 20.20
CA GLY A 680 20.15 -55.49 19.56
C GLY A 680 20.53 -56.74 20.37
N VAL A 681 20.21 -57.92 19.82
CA VAL A 681 20.86 -59.23 20.07
C VAL A 681 20.61 -59.89 21.45
N ASP A 682 19.42 -59.76 22.05
CA ASP A 682 18.95 -60.67 23.12
C ASP A 682 17.58 -61.28 22.72
N ASP A 683 17.59 -62.35 21.92
CA ASP A 683 16.38 -63.01 21.37
C ASP A 683 15.41 -63.56 22.44
N ASN A 684 15.88 -63.73 23.68
CA ASN A 684 15.08 -64.33 24.77
C ASN A 684 13.97 -63.41 25.33
N GLN A 685 13.94 -62.12 24.95
CA GLN A 685 12.89 -61.17 25.41
C GLN A 685 11.87 -60.80 24.33
N LEU A 686 12.02 -61.30 23.09
CA LEU A 686 11.10 -61.03 21.99
C LEU A 686 9.92 -62.02 21.96
N PRO A 687 8.72 -61.59 21.57
CA PRO A 687 7.60 -62.51 21.38
C PRO A 687 7.87 -63.46 20.21
N VAL A 688 7.99 -64.76 20.49
CA VAL A 688 8.16 -65.80 19.47
C VAL A 688 6.80 -66.23 18.94
N PHE A 689 6.55 -65.98 17.65
CA PHE A 689 5.32 -66.39 16.98
C PHE A 689 5.53 -67.69 16.20
N GLN A 690 4.65 -68.67 16.44
CA GLN A 690 4.60 -69.89 15.63
C GLN A 690 3.61 -69.69 14.48
N TRP A 691 4.12 -69.71 13.25
CA TRP A 691 3.34 -69.46 12.04
C TRP A 691 2.70 -70.73 11.47
N ASN A 692 1.60 -70.60 10.72
CA ASN A 692 0.89 -71.71 10.08
C ASN A 692 0.37 -72.79 11.06
N CYS A 693 0.16 -72.44 12.33
CA CYS A 693 -0.40 -73.34 13.34
C CYS A 693 -1.33 -72.60 14.33
N LEU A 694 -1.97 -73.36 15.21
CA LEU A 694 -2.66 -72.83 16.37
C LEU A 694 -1.60 -72.57 17.47
N SER A 695 -1.32 -71.30 17.75
CA SER A 695 -0.32 -70.86 18.72
C SER A 695 -0.99 -70.32 19.98
N SER A 696 -0.54 -70.68 21.18
CA SER A 696 -1.05 -70.09 22.43
C SER A 696 -0.10 -69.00 22.91
N ASN A 697 -0.62 -67.81 23.19
CA ASN A 697 0.18 -66.71 23.74
C ASN A 697 0.51 -66.95 25.23
N PRO A 698 1.49 -66.22 25.82
CA PRO A 698 1.81 -66.32 27.25
C PRO A 698 0.65 -65.97 28.19
N ALA A 699 -0.41 -65.33 27.69
CA ALA A 699 -1.63 -65.00 28.42
C ALA A 699 -2.69 -66.13 28.36
N GLY A 700 -2.38 -67.30 27.80
CA GLY A 700 -3.26 -68.47 27.75
C GLY A 700 -4.32 -68.45 26.63
N ILE A 701 -4.28 -67.48 25.72
CA ILE A 701 -5.22 -67.34 24.60
C ILE A 701 -4.67 -68.12 23.40
N SER A 702 -5.47 -69.02 22.83
CA SER A 702 -5.16 -69.69 21.57
C SER A 702 -5.41 -68.76 20.38
N ILE A 703 -4.49 -68.76 19.43
CA ILE A 703 -4.44 -67.87 18.27
C ILE A 703 -4.23 -68.74 17.03
N ASP A 704 -5.27 -68.85 16.21
CA ASP A 704 -5.21 -69.50 14.91
C ASP A 704 -4.50 -68.57 13.92
N ARG A 705 -3.33 -69.02 13.46
CA ARG A 705 -2.51 -68.36 12.43
C ARG A 705 -2.45 -69.22 11.16
N THR A 706 -3.35 -70.18 10.97
CA THR A 706 -3.49 -70.89 9.70
C THR A 706 -4.25 -70.02 8.70
N SER A 707 -4.07 -70.23 7.39
CA SER A 707 -4.86 -69.53 6.37
C SER A 707 -6.10 -70.34 5.99
N TRP A 708 -7.22 -69.68 5.75
CA TRP A 708 -8.45 -70.21 5.17
C TRP A 708 -8.45 -70.19 3.63
N ILE A 709 -7.36 -69.76 2.98
CA ILE A 709 -7.24 -69.78 1.52
C ILE A 709 -7.02 -71.21 1.05
N LEU A 710 -7.84 -71.68 0.12
CA LEU A 710 -7.72 -73.01 -0.47
C LEU A 710 -6.71 -73.00 -1.63
N GLY A 711 -5.80 -73.97 -1.62
CA GLY A 711 -4.87 -74.22 -2.73
C GLY A 711 -5.46 -75.12 -3.80
N ASP A 712 -4.70 -75.37 -4.86
CA ASP A 712 -5.12 -76.15 -6.04
C ASP A 712 -5.52 -77.61 -5.72
N GLN A 713 -5.16 -78.13 -4.55
CA GLN A 713 -5.50 -79.48 -4.09
C GLN A 713 -6.62 -79.52 -3.02
N GLY A 714 -7.32 -78.41 -2.79
CA GLY A 714 -8.43 -78.35 -1.82
C GLY A 714 -8.01 -78.34 -0.34
N THR A 715 -6.70 -78.27 -0.05
CA THR A 715 -6.14 -78.05 1.29
C THR A 715 -5.82 -76.58 1.51
N PHE A 716 -5.79 -76.15 2.77
CA PHE A 716 -5.43 -74.78 3.13
C PHE A 716 -3.97 -74.46 2.78
N ILE A 717 -3.73 -73.28 2.21
CA ILE A 717 -2.40 -72.83 1.80
C ILE A 717 -1.56 -72.52 3.04
N VAL A 718 -0.34 -73.05 3.05
CA VAL A 718 0.71 -72.66 3.99
C VAL A 718 1.41 -71.42 3.43
N TYR A 719 1.25 -70.26 4.07
CA TYR A 719 1.87 -69.02 3.59
C TYR A 719 3.38 -69.04 3.86
N LYS A 720 4.13 -68.38 2.95
CA LYS A 720 5.59 -68.26 3.05
C LYS A 720 5.98 -67.15 4.02
N LEU A 721 7.17 -67.25 4.60
CA LEU A 721 7.78 -66.18 5.38
C LEU A 721 8.78 -65.40 4.51
N ASP A 722 8.96 -64.12 4.80
CA ASP A 722 9.97 -63.27 4.17
C ASP A 722 11.35 -63.45 4.84
N SER A 723 12.39 -62.76 4.35
CA SER A 723 13.76 -62.84 4.88
C SER A 723 13.90 -62.45 6.35
N GLU A 724 12.95 -61.70 6.90
CA GLU A 724 12.87 -61.33 8.33
C GLU A 724 11.95 -62.26 9.15
N GLU A 725 11.63 -63.46 8.65
CA GLU A 725 10.81 -64.47 9.33
C GLU A 725 9.38 -64.03 9.69
N VAL A 726 8.85 -63.02 8.99
CA VAL A 726 7.46 -62.56 9.11
C VAL A 726 6.60 -63.07 7.95
N PRO A 727 5.27 -63.24 8.12
CA PRO A 727 4.38 -63.75 7.08
C PRO A 727 4.41 -62.90 5.81
N ARG A 728 4.25 -63.55 4.65
CA ARG A 728 4.16 -62.90 3.35
C ARG A 728 2.76 -63.09 2.77
N ASN A 729 2.10 -62.00 2.39
CA ASN A 729 0.75 -62.02 1.85
C ASN A 729 0.65 -62.92 0.62
N VAL A 730 -0.26 -63.90 0.63
CA VAL A 730 -0.38 -64.92 -0.43
C VAL A 730 -0.71 -64.31 -1.80
N TYR A 731 -1.46 -63.21 -1.85
CA TYR A 731 -1.92 -62.61 -3.11
C TYR A 731 -0.93 -61.60 -3.74
N GLY A 732 0.17 -61.27 -3.06
CA GLY A 732 1.25 -60.46 -3.63
C GLY A 732 1.62 -59.20 -2.86
N ARG A 733 2.45 -58.36 -3.49
CA ARG A 733 2.88 -57.04 -2.99
C ARG A 733 1.72 -56.06 -2.92
N THR A 734 1.63 -55.32 -1.83
CA THR A 734 0.61 -54.29 -1.57
C THR A 734 1.20 -52.88 -1.51
N GLY A 735 2.52 -52.75 -1.38
CA GLY A 735 3.22 -51.46 -1.26
C GLY A 735 3.34 -50.93 0.16
N LEU A 736 3.00 -51.73 1.18
CA LEU A 736 3.14 -51.34 2.59
C LEU A 736 3.69 -52.49 3.41
N ARG A 737 4.77 -52.23 4.15
CA ARG A 737 5.40 -53.18 5.06
C ARG A 737 4.86 -53.00 6.49
N GLY A 738 4.83 -54.06 7.29
CA GLY A 738 4.35 -54.05 8.67
C GLY A 738 2.95 -54.63 8.83
N ARG A 739 2.46 -54.69 10.08
CA ARG A 739 1.10 -55.19 10.39
C ARG A 739 0.01 -54.20 9.97
N GLY A 740 0.35 -52.93 9.77
CA GLY A 740 -0.64 -51.88 9.57
C GLY A 740 -1.54 -51.71 10.80
N ALA A 741 -2.84 -51.52 10.56
CA ALA A 741 -3.85 -51.36 11.61
C ALA A 741 -4.62 -52.66 11.95
N LEU A 742 -4.26 -53.80 11.35
CA LEU A 742 -4.87 -55.11 11.65
C LEU A 742 -4.41 -55.65 13.01
N PHE A 743 -5.16 -56.57 13.62
CA PHE A 743 -4.83 -57.06 14.96
C PHE A 743 -3.61 -57.96 14.97
N ARG A 744 -3.46 -58.85 13.97
CA ARG A 744 -2.41 -59.87 13.94
C ARG A 744 -1.53 -59.77 12.70
N TRP A 745 -0.30 -60.25 12.81
CA TRP A 745 0.54 -60.55 11.65
C TRP A 745 0.01 -61.81 10.94
N GLY A 746 0.04 -61.80 9.60
CA GLY A 746 -0.51 -62.86 8.76
C GLY A 746 -2.04 -62.77 8.62
N PRO A 747 -2.76 -63.91 8.61
CA PRO A 747 -4.20 -63.94 8.38
C PRO A 747 -4.98 -63.40 9.59
N ASN A 748 -5.96 -62.54 9.31
CA ASN A 748 -6.92 -62.03 10.28
C ASN A 748 -8.31 -62.54 9.90
N HIS A 749 -8.82 -63.48 10.68
CA HIS A 749 -10.08 -64.19 10.43
C HIS A 749 -11.31 -63.38 10.88
N PHE A 750 -12.19 -63.08 9.93
CA PHE A 750 -13.47 -62.43 10.17
C PHE A 750 -14.63 -63.32 9.71
N VAL A 751 -15.68 -63.38 10.52
CA VAL A 751 -16.95 -63.99 10.11
C VAL A 751 -17.91 -62.85 9.81
N LEU A 752 -18.36 -62.77 8.56
CA LEU A 752 -19.35 -61.80 8.12
C LEU A 752 -20.65 -62.51 7.79
N VAL A 753 -21.77 -61.91 8.21
CA VAL A 753 -23.10 -62.45 7.95
C VAL A 753 -23.89 -61.43 7.14
N ILE A 754 -24.44 -61.86 6.01
CA ILE A 754 -25.36 -61.07 5.21
C ILE A 754 -26.75 -61.63 5.43
N ILE A 755 -27.57 -60.90 6.17
CA ILE A 755 -28.97 -61.26 6.43
C ILE A 755 -29.83 -60.44 5.49
N THR A 756 -30.64 -61.12 4.66
CA THR A 756 -31.47 -60.49 3.62
C THR A 756 -32.92 -60.94 3.72
N ARG A 757 -33.84 -60.06 3.28
CA ARG A 757 -35.27 -60.35 3.09
C ARG A 757 -35.83 -59.54 1.93
N TRP A 758 -36.96 -59.95 1.39
CA TRP A 758 -37.70 -59.13 0.43
C TRP A 758 -38.37 -57.92 1.11
N GLN A 759 -38.45 -56.81 0.39
CA GLN A 759 -39.04 -55.56 0.87
C GLN A 759 -40.49 -55.77 1.37
N LYS A 760 -40.79 -55.25 2.57
CA LYS A 760 -42.14 -55.30 3.14
C LYS A 760 -43.10 -54.45 2.29
N GLY A 761 -44.11 -55.09 1.71
CA GLY A 761 -45.10 -54.42 0.83
C GLY A 761 -45.22 -55.00 -0.59
N GLY A 762 -44.58 -56.12 -0.91
CA GLY A 762 -44.74 -56.81 -2.20
C GLY A 762 -43.84 -56.28 -3.33
N GLY A 763 -42.85 -55.45 -3.01
CA GLY A 763 -41.83 -54.99 -3.97
C GLY A 763 -40.73 -56.04 -4.19
N ARG A 764 -40.08 -56.03 -5.37
CA ARG A 764 -38.88 -56.85 -5.66
C ARG A 764 -37.57 -56.23 -5.15
N GLY A 765 -37.65 -55.26 -4.23
CA GLY A 765 -36.50 -54.68 -3.57
C GLY A 765 -35.93 -55.64 -2.52
N LEU A 766 -34.61 -55.69 -2.38
CA LEU A 766 -33.94 -56.52 -1.37
C LEU A 766 -33.52 -55.64 -0.19
N GLU A 767 -33.97 -56.02 1.00
CA GLU A 767 -33.52 -55.40 2.25
C GLU A 767 -32.47 -56.29 2.91
N PHE A 768 -31.46 -55.68 3.51
CA PHE A 768 -30.44 -56.38 4.26
C PHE A 768 -30.19 -55.71 5.61
N VAL A 769 -29.67 -56.48 6.56
CA VAL A 769 -29.32 -55.98 7.88
C VAL A 769 -27.97 -55.29 7.83
N VAL A 770 -27.92 -54.05 8.33
CA VAL A 770 -26.71 -53.23 8.37
C VAL A 770 -26.42 -52.75 9.78
N MET A 771 -25.14 -52.74 10.14
CA MET A 771 -24.63 -52.09 11.34
C MET A 771 -24.25 -50.64 11.01
N ARG A 772 -24.70 -49.70 11.84
CA ARG A 772 -24.30 -48.29 11.75
C ARG A 772 -23.00 -48.08 12.54
N GLY A 773 -21.98 -47.54 11.88
CA GLY A 773 -20.70 -47.21 12.54
C GLY A 773 -20.79 -45.97 13.43
N GLU A 774 -19.76 -45.73 14.24
CA GLU A 774 -19.66 -44.56 15.14
C GLU A 774 -19.64 -43.22 14.37
N ARG A 775 -19.16 -43.23 13.12
CA ARG A 775 -19.18 -42.06 12.23
C ARG A 775 -20.51 -41.95 11.53
N ARG A 776 -21.14 -40.76 11.61
CA ARG A 776 -22.44 -40.45 10.97
C ARG A 776 -22.42 -40.84 9.48
N GLY A 777 -23.23 -41.83 9.11
CA GLY A 777 -23.44 -42.24 7.72
C GLY A 777 -22.64 -43.45 7.24
N GLN A 778 -21.71 -43.99 8.02
CA GLN A 778 -20.95 -45.20 7.67
C GLN A 778 -21.76 -46.47 7.94
N LEU A 779 -21.78 -47.38 6.96
CA LEU A 779 -22.49 -48.66 7.00
C LEU A 779 -21.50 -49.82 6.97
N SER A 780 -21.76 -50.89 7.70
CA SER A 780 -20.98 -52.13 7.62
C SER A 780 -21.86 -53.36 7.77
N LEU A 781 -21.38 -54.49 7.25
CA LEU A 781 -22.01 -55.78 7.46
C LEU A 781 -21.86 -56.21 8.92
N PRO A 782 -22.87 -56.85 9.52
CA PRO A 782 -22.74 -57.49 10.82
C PRO A 782 -21.71 -58.62 10.75
N GLY A 783 -20.82 -58.62 11.72
CA GLY A 783 -19.73 -59.59 11.79
C GLY A 783 -18.81 -59.33 12.95
N PHE A 784 -17.98 -60.32 13.25
CA PHE A 784 -17.07 -60.28 14.38
C PHE A 784 -15.71 -60.86 14.00
N PHE A 785 -14.69 -60.43 14.74
CA PHE A 785 -13.36 -61.00 14.64
C PHE A 785 -13.34 -62.32 15.41
N ARG A 786 -12.88 -63.40 14.77
CA ARG A 786 -12.89 -64.73 15.40
C ARG A 786 -11.67 -64.89 16.32
N SER A 787 -11.86 -64.74 17.63
CA SER A 787 -10.91 -65.24 18.63
C SER A 787 -11.13 -66.74 18.84
N CYS A 788 -10.07 -67.55 18.91
CA CYS A 788 -10.23 -68.99 19.12
C CYS A 788 -11.00 -69.27 20.41
N GLY A 789 -12.02 -70.13 20.32
CA GLY A 789 -12.80 -70.59 21.48
C GLY A 789 -14.31 -70.44 21.33
N GLU A 790 -14.81 -69.63 20.40
CA GLU A 790 -16.25 -69.59 20.10
C GLU A 790 -16.58 -70.62 19.01
N THR A 791 -17.10 -71.77 19.44
CA THR A 791 -17.93 -72.62 18.58
C THR A 791 -19.27 -71.92 18.42
N LEU A 792 -19.69 -71.67 17.18
CA LEU A 792 -21.10 -71.41 16.90
C LEU A 792 -21.82 -72.72 17.25
N GLU A 793 -22.48 -72.76 18.40
CA GLU A 793 -23.39 -73.85 18.73
C GLU A 793 -24.51 -73.82 17.69
N GLU A 794 -24.58 -74.86 16.85
CA GLU A 794 -25.72 -75.11 15.96
C GLU A 794 -26.89 -75.61 16.82
N ASP A 795 -27.47 -74.72 17.62
CA ASP A 795 -28.69 -75.01 18.35
C ASP A 795 -29.91 -74.37 17.64
N GLU A 796 -30.96 -75.20 17.57
CA GLU A 796 -32.33 -74.97 17.11
C GLU A 796 -32.64 -75.22 15.61
N GLU A 797 -33.71 -76.01 15.40
CA GLU A 797 -34.33 -76.31 14.12
C GLU A 797 -34.56 -75.04 13.29
N VAL A 798 -33.83 -74.91 12.17
CA VAL A 798 -34.04 -73.81 11.21
C VAL A 798 -35.49 -73.89 10.70
N PRO A 799 -36.32 -72.85 10.91
CA PRO A 799 -37.67 -72.83 10.36
C PRO A 799 -37.62 -73.02 8.84
N THR A 800 -38.55 -73.78 8.27
CA THR A 800 -38.62 -74.11 6.83
C THR A 800 -38.67 -72.91 5.87
N GLU A 801 -38.76 -71.68 6.40
CA GLU A 801 -38.81 -70.41 5.67
C GLU A 801 -37.49 -69.60 5.68
N VAL A 802 -36.36 -70.19 6.11
CA VAL A 802 -35.04 -69.55 6.14
C VAL A 802 -34.00 -70.37 5.37
N LYS A 803 -33.28 -69.73 4.43
CA LYS A 803 -32.15 -70.33 3.73
C LYS A 803 -30.84 -69.81 4.33
N CYS A 804 -30.02 -70.70 4.88
CA CYS A 804 -28.67 -70.38 5.38
C CYS A 804 -27.62 -71.12 4.52
N GLU A 805 -26.66 -70.40 3.95
CA GLU A 805 -25.56 -70.98 3.17
C GLU A 805 -24.24 -70.22 3.37
N MET A 806 -23.12 -70.94 3.44
CA MET A 806 -21.78 -70.35 3.36
C MET A 806 -21.46 -70.04 1.90
N ILE A 807 -21.19 -68.76 1.58
CA ILE A 807 -20.97 -68.29 0.21
C ILE A 807 -19.50 -68.34 -0.18
N LYS A 808 -18.62 -67.89 0.72
CA LYS A 808 -17.19 -67.73 0.42
C LYS A 808 -16.38 -67.86 1.70
N ARG A 809 -15.28 -68.59 1.62
CA ARG A 809 -14.26 -68.63 2.66
C ARG A 809 -12.87 -68.45 2.03
N GLY A 810 -12.10 -67.46 2.48
CA GLY A 810 -10.76 -67.20 1.97
C GLY A 810 -10.40 -65.71 1.95
N TYR A 811 -9.45 -65.33 1.10
CA TYR A 811 -8.89 -63.98 1.04
C TYR A 811 -9.95 -62.92 0.72
N MET A 812 -9.91 -61.83 1.48
CA MET A 812 -10.71 -60.64 1.26
C MET A 812 -9.79 -59.49 0.85
N ASP A 813 -9.95 -59.00 -0.39
CA ASP A 813 -9.22 -57.81 -0.84
C ASP A 813 -9.76 -56.58 -0.10
N ASP A 814 -8.93 -56.02 0.78
CA ASP A 814 -9.30 -54.94 1.69
C ASP A 814 -8.19 -53.88 1.72
N PRO A 815 -8.55 -52.58 1.72
CA PRO A 815 -7.57 -51.50 1.84
C PRO A 815 -6.67 -51.56 3.07
N TRP A 816 -6.99 -52.36 4.11
CA TRP A 816 -6.15 -52.55 5.29
C TRP A 816 -5.06 -53.61 5.12
N ASN A 817 -5.10 -54.44 4.07
CA ASN A 817 -4.12 -55.49 3.83
C ASN A 817 -2.74 -54.90 3.53
N THR A 818 -1.69 -55.53 4.06
CA THR A 818 -0.29 -55.16 3.89
C THR A 818 0.48 -56.33 3.27
N ASP A 819 1.79 -56.16 3.11
CA ASP A 819 2.68 -57.22 2.64
C ASP A 819 2.79 -58.36 3.67
N GLN A 820 2.50 -58.11 4.95
CA GLN A 820 2.67 -59.07 6.04
C GLN A 820 1.40 -59.37 6.87
N ALA A 821 0.30 -58.65 6.67
CA ALA A 821 -0.98 -58.89 7.36
C ALA A 821 -2.15 -58.69 6.40
N TRP A 822 -3.11 -59.62 6.40
CA TRP A 822 -4.27 -59.54 5.51
C TRP A 822 -5.53 -60.09 6.17
N ARG A 823 -6.68 -59.75 5.57
CA ARG A 823 -7.99 -60.22 6.00
C ARG A 823 -8.41 -61.46 5.23
N GLU A 824 -8.94 -62.40 5.99
CA GLU A 824 -9.63 -63.56 5.46
C GLU A 824 -11.02 -63.62 6.05
N VAL A 825 -11.98 -63.93 5.20
CA VAL A 825 -13.39 -63.86 5.56
C VAL A 825 -14.06 -65.19 5.35
N GLU A 826 -14.95 -65.52 6.26
CA GLU A 826 -15.98 -66.55 6.11
C GLU A 826 -17.32 -65.83 6.01
N LEU A 827 -17.93 -65.89 4.82
CA LEU A 827 -19.14 -65.16 4.48
C LEU A 827 -20.34 -66.10 4.52
N TRP A 828 -21.26 -65.81 5.43
CA TRP A 828 -22.54 -66.50 5.57
C TRP A 828 -23.67 -65.65 4.99
N HIS A 829 -24.55 -66.28 4.22
CA HIS A 829 -25.75 -65.65 3.69
C HIS A 829 -26.98 -66.31 4.28
N ILE A 830 -27.81 -65.50 4.94
CA ILE A 830 -29.08 -65.91 5.54
C ILE A 830 -30.18 -65.13 4.81
N HIS A 831 -31.09 -65.85 4.16
CA HIS A 831 -32.21 -65.27 3.42
C HIS A 831 -33.55 -65.71 4.00
N TYR A 832 -34.36 -64.74 4.42
CA TYR A 832 -35.72 -64.96 4.91
C TYR A 832 -36.72 -64.85 3.75
N THR A 833 -37.50 -65.91 3.53
CA THR A 833 -38.60 -65.90 2.53
C THR A 833 -39.98 -65.65 3.15
N GLY A 834 -40.14 -65.88 4.46
CA GLY A 834 -41.38 -65.71 5.21
C GLY A 834 -41.43 -64.49 6.14
N LYS A 835 -42.38 -64.44 7.08
CA LYS A 835 -42.54 -63.34 8.04
C LYS A 835 -41.55 -63.49 9.21
N GLU A 836 -40.68 -62.50 9.38
CA GLU A 836 -39.63 -62.47 10.41
C GLU A 836 -39.87 -61.41 11.51
N ASN A 837 -39.65 -61.80 12.78
CA ASN A 837 -39.75 -60.92 13.95
C ASN A 837 -38.39 -60.32 14.40
N LEU A 838 -37.34 -60.48 13.59
CA LEU A 838 -35.96 -60.08 13.93
C LEU A 838 -35.80 -58.58 14.24
N SER A 839 -36.72 -57.75 13.76
CA SER A 839 -36.68 -56.29 14.02
C SER A 839 -36.88 -55.95 15.51
N GLN A 840 -37.45 -56.85 16.31
CA GLN A 840 -37.67 -56.66 17.76
C GLN A 840 -36.43 -56.94 18.60
N SER A 841 -35.47 -57.72 18.10
CA SER A 841 -34.22 -58.06 18.79
C SER A 841 -33.04 -57.14 18.43
N PHE A 842 -33.22 -56.21 17.48
CA PHE A 842 -32.19 -55.27 17.09
C PHE A 842 -31.92 -54.25 18.21
N GLN A 843 -30.73 -54.34 18.80
CA GLN A 843 -30.15 -53.26 19.61
C GLN A 843 -29.75 -52.10 18.68
N GLY A 844 -29.88 -50.85 19.14
CA GLY A 844 -29.98 -49.62 18.31
C GLY A 844 -28.90 -49.33 17.25
N MET A 845 -27.87 -50.15 17.11
CA MET A 845 -26.87 -50.09 16.03
C MET A 845 -27.27 -50.88 14.77
N LEU A 846 -28.20 -51.85 14.88
CA LEU A 846 -28.67 -52.70 13.78
C LEU A 846 -29.96 -52.15 13.16
N SER A 847 -30.05 -52.16 11.83
CA SER A 847 -31.28 -51.76 11.13
C SER A 847 -31.42 -52.47 9.79
N TRP A 848 -32.66 -52.67 9.34
CA TRP A 848 -32.95 -53.09 7.96
C TRP A 848 -32.75 -51.90 7.02
N ARG A 849 -32.11 -52.15 5.87
CA ARG A 849 -31.92 -51.14 4.83
C ARG A 849 -32.14 -51.75 3.45
N LEU A 850 -32.82 -51.01 2.58
CA LEU A 850 -32.98 -51.37 1.17
C LEU A 850 -31.62 -51.25 0.45
N ILE A 851 -31.31 -52.21 -0.41
CA ILE A 851 -30.13 -52.15 -1.28
C ILE A 851 -30.41 -51.17 -2.42
N THR A 852 -29.67 -50.06 -2.40
CA THR A 852 -29.69 -48.96 -3.38
C THR A 852 -28.25 -48.62 -3.75
N GLU A 853 -28.01 -47.92 -4.87
CA GLU A 853 -26.64 -47.62 -5.34
C GLU A 853 -25.81 -46.84 -4.30
N ASP A 854 -26.45 -46.00 -3.49
CA ASP A 854 -25.78 -45.23 -2.43
C ASP A 854 -25.22 -46.09 -1.30
N VAL A 855 -25.71 -47.33 -1.12
CA VAL A 855 -25.23 -48.25 -0.08
C VAL A 855 -23.81 -48.72 -0.37
N PHE A 856 -23.51 -49.03 -1.64
CA PHE A 856 -22.19 -49.48 -2.05
C PHE A 856 -21.12 -48.40 -1.87
N ILE A 857 -21.50 -47.12 -1.96
CA ILE A 857 -20.62 -45.97 -1.70
C ILE A 857 -20.38 -45.76 -0.20
N LYS A 858 -21.38 -46.07 0.64
CA LYS A 858 -21.34 -45.85 2.11
C LYS A 858 -20.71 -47.02 2.89
N MET A 859 -20.42 -48.12 2.22
CA MET A 859 -19.78 -49.31 2.80
C MET A 859 -18.28 -49.37 2.53
N PRO A 860 -17.50 -50.06 3.40
CA PRO A 860 -16.12 -50.41 3.09
C PRO A 860 -16.03 -51.18 1.77
N SER A 861 -15.12 -50.77 0.88
CA SER A 861 -15.02 -51.29 -0.49
C SER A 861 -14.91 -52.81 -0.55
N GLY A 862 -14.18 -53.44 0.38
CA GLY A 862 -14.08 -54.90 0.44
C GLY A 862 -15.42 -55.59 0.78
N GLN A 863 -16.22 -55.02 1.70
CA GLN A 863 -17.55 -55.54 2.04
C GLN A 863 -18.58 -55.28 0.93
N ALA A 864 -18.46 -54.15 0.23
CA ALA A 864 -19.31 -53.80 -0.90
C ALA A 864 -19.19 -54.83 -2.03
N VAL A 865 -17.98 -55.32 -2.33
CA VAL A 865 -17.75 -56.41 -3.31
C VAL A 865 -18.44 -57.70 -2.87
N LEU A 866 -18.33 -58.09 -1.60
CA LEU A 866 -19.00 -59.29 -1.08
C LEU A 866 -20.53 -59.17 -1.15
N LEU A 867 -21.09 -57.99 -0.86
CA LEU A 867 -22.52 -57.73 -1.03
C LEU A 867 -22.92 -57.76 -2.51
N GLN A 868 -22.07 -57.26 -3.41
CA GLN A 868 -22.31 -57.27 -4.85
C GLN A 868 -22.46 -58.70 -5.38
N ASP A 869 -21.59 -59.63 -4.97
CA ASP A 869 -21.68 -61.06 -5.35
C ASP A 869 -23.05 -61.66 -4.99
N ILE A 870 -23.59 -61.33 -3.80
CA ILE A 870 -24.91 -61.79 -3.36
C ILE A 870 -26.04 -61.12 -4.14
N THR A 871 -25.95 -59.82 -4.41
CA THR A 871 -26.95 -59.12 -5.23
C THR A 871 -26.99 -59.64 -6.65
N GLN A 872 -25.85 -60.02 -7.24
CA GLN A 872 -25.81 -60.67 -8.56
C GLN A 872 -26.49 -62.05 -8.54
N LYS A 873 -26.35 -62.81 -7.45
CA LYS A 873 -26.98 -64.11 -7.27
C LYS A 873 -28.51 -64.02 -7.14
N LEU A 874 -29.02 -63.02 -6.40
CA LEU A 874 -30.46 -62.86 -6.14
C LEU A 874 -31.19 -61.96 -7.16
N LYS A 875 -30.46 -61.19 -7.97
CA LYS A 875 -30.97 -60.26 -9.00
C LYS A 875 -32.15 -59.38 -8.55
N PRO A 876 -32.03 -58.62 -7.45
CA PRO A 876 -33.10 -57.74 -7.00
C PRO A 876 -33.22 -56.50 -7.92
N ILE A 877 -34.38 -55.83 -7.86
CA ILE A 877 -34.51 -54.50 -8.50
C ILE A 877 -33.79 -53.50 -7.60
N ILE A 878 -32.68 -52.95 -8.09
CA ILE A 878 -31.93 -51.87 -7.44
C ILE A 878 -32.58 -50.56 -7.87
N PHE A 879 -32.98 -49.73 -6.90
CA PHE A 879 -33.62 -48.44 -7.11
C PHE A 879 -32.64 -47.28 -6.92
#